data_AF-A0A8J4TYG9-F1
#
_entry.id   AF-A0A8J4TYG9-F1
#
_cell.length_a   1.000
_cell.length_b   1.000
_cell.length_c   1.000
_cell.angle_alpha   90.00
_cell.angle_beta   90.00
_cell.angle_gamma   90.00
#
_symmetry.space_group_name_H-M   'P 1'
#
loop_
_entity.id
_entity.type
_entity.pdbx_description
1 polymer ?
#
loop_
_entity_poly.entity_id
_entity_poly.type
_entity_poly.pdbx_seq_one_letter_code
_entity_poly.pdbx_strand_id
1 'polypeptide(L)'
;MEIRWFKETDCVCVYKNRQVTEGRRYEGRVSLFTQELERGNVSLQLRDCTESDEGHYLCQVTDGDRTEEITVVMMGDHQVKDFCVDQRDRKWTEDERMKMEKSALCVEYNIDDKQVFIEYKKKIKKLEETETELKNTKLELDSTSKSLQHKDQQLEDYKRQIENKDTELRNREKIMEEKDAQLKDRNTKLEKTSKELEERDRALHERDQQLKLKDTQIQETQIQVEEKENRLVEKEKELKEKNEELKILKERLETNEKTLSERDTVLMETNNKLQHATEQVKEKISQLENMNKLLSEKETQLKNTDKELETSNNKLETLGQELQDKKRQLEEMMIVLEQQKTELIEKNKELEEKERRLTERETQLIERDKQLQEKDKCLTENQQMLQMKDKTLEEKDTLLREVKEESDKTNRTLEENQSQLREKERQLENVVKELDTSKTKLMERDKELQEKDRLLNERTETLKMKNKSLEEKDTLLREVKEELGKTKRTLEENQTQLKDKERQLESVENELETSKNKLTERDNQLEEKDRLLEEKTKQLQEQTDPESSAAIRRRNSKELEPPSMSGETQDSAAPIRRRNSMDGRRPTLGGESSSPHSPVSVPVAELRLVLLGRTGSGKSAAGNTILSREERNQAATSTATSTSTQQSESTQGEVAGRKVTVVDTPDWFSPGLSLEKLRQDDPTPSSWSYL
;
A
#
# COMPACT_ATOMS: atom_id res chain seq x y z
N MET A 1 -120.15 -92.31 68.96
CA MET A 1 -119.92 -93.04 70.20
C MET A 1 -118.89 -94.12 69.93
N GLU A 2 -117.82 -94.11 70.70
CA GLU A 2 -116.77 -95.12 70.79
C GLU A 2 -116.63 -95.49 72.28
N ILE A 3 -116.43 -96.76 72.60
CA ILE A 3 -116.29 -97.22 73.99
C ILE A 3 -115.04 -98.08 74.08
N ARG A 4 -114.10 -97.69 74.95
CA ARG A 4 -112.86 -98.42 75.20
C ARG A 4 -112.91 -98.94 76.63
N TRP A 5 -112.75 -100.24 76.80
CA TRP A 5 -112.48 -100.85 78.10
C TRP A 5 -111.00 -101.23 78.16
N PHE A 6 -110.32 -100.85 79.24
CA PHE A 6 -108.94 -101.22 79.56
C PHE A 6 -108.89 -101.91 80.92
N LYS A 7 -107.95 -102.83 81.10
CA LYS A 7 -107.54 -103.36 82.40
C LYS A 7 -106.09 -102.94 82.62
N GLU A 8 -105.87 -102.13 83.64
CA GLU A 8 -104.61 -101.40 83.81
C GLU A 8 -104.24 -100.64 82.51
N THR A 9 -103.16 -101.00 81.81
CA THR A 9 -102.81 -100.42 80.50
C THR A 9 -103.12 -101.32 79.30
N ASP A 10 -103.66 -102.52 79.51
CA ASP A 10 -103.98 -103.46 78.44
C ASP A 10 -105.43 -103.25 77.94
N CYS A 11 -105.60 -103.10 76.63
CA CYS A 11 -106.92 -102.99 76.01
C CYS A 11 -107.73 -104.29 76.20
N VAL A 12 -108.96 -104.16 76.69
CA VAL A 12 -109.91 -105.26 76.94
C VAL A 12 -110.87 -105.42 75.77
N CYS A 13 -111.51 -104.33 75.35
CA CYS A 13 -112.24 -104.26 74.08
C CYS A 13 -112.44 -102.81 73.63
N VAL A 14 -112.58 -102.61 72.31
CA VAL A 14 -112.99 -101.35 71.70
C VAL A 14 -114.30 -101.58 70.95
N TYR A 15 -115.35 -100.84 71.27
CA TYR A 15 -116.56 -100.73 70.45
C TYR A 15 -116.51 -99.46 69.61
N LYS A 16 -116.50 -99.62 68.29
CA LYS A 16 -116.34 -98.55 67.30
C LYS A 16 -117.02 -98.98 66.01
N ASN A 17 -117.62 -98.04 65.27
CA ASN A 17 -118.30 -98.33 63.99
C ASN A 17 -119.35 -99.46 64.06
N ARG A 18 -120.04 -99.62 65.20
CA ARG A 18 -120.99 -100.71 65.54
C ARG A 18 -120.39 -102.12 65.67
N GLN A 19 -119.06 -102.25 65.66
CA GLN A 19 -118.35 -103.51 65.91
C GLN A 19 -117.66 -103.48 67.27
N VAL A 20 -117.59 -104.64 67.96
CA VAL A 20 -116.69 -104.85 69.10
C VAL A 20 -115.44 -105.54 68.60
N THR A 21 -114.27 -104.97 68.88
CA THR A 21 -112.95 -105.59 68.69
C THR A 21 -112.42 -105.98 70.07
N GLU A 22 -112.14 -107.26 70.26
CA GLU A 22 -111.68 -107.80 71.54
C GLU A 22 -110.15 -107.66 71.69
N GLY A 23 -109.67 -107.41 72.89
CA GLY A 23 -108.23 -107.36 73.19
C GLY A 23 -107.62 -108.76 73.23
N ARG A 24 -106.34 -108.90 72.85
CA ARG A 24 -105.63 -110.19 72.69
C ARG A 24 -105.53 -111.11 73.94
N ARG A 25 -106.03 -110.68 75.12
CA ARG A 25 -106.15 -111.52 76.34
C ARG A 25 -107.60 -111.85 76.74
N TYR A 26 -108.57 -111.33 75.99
CA TYR A 26 -109.99 -111.33 76.31
C TYR A 26 -110.86 -111.87 75.16
N GLU A 27 -110.26 -112.16 74.01
CA GLU A 27 -110.90 -112.74 72.82
C GLU A 27 -111.77 -113.98 73.15
N GLY A 28 -113.05 -113.92 72.79
CA GLY A 28 -114.09 -114.90 73.13
C GLY A 28 -114.72 -114.73 74.51
N ARG A 29 -114.06 -114.00 75.43
CA ARG A 29 -114.50 -113.81 76.82
C ARG A 29 -115.29 -112.52 77.05
N VAL A 30 -115.24 -111.52 76.17
CA VAL A 30 -115.91 -110.22 76.42
C VAL A 30 -117.10 -109.94 75.49
N SER A 31 -118.09 -109.22 76.00
CA SER A 31 -119.14 -108.60 75.18
C SER A 31 -119.75 -107.38 75.87
N LEU A 32 -120.23 -106.41 75.09
CA LEU A 32 -121.08 -105.32 75.57
C LEU A 32 -122.55 -105.63 75.33
N PHE A 33 -123.45 -105.03 76.11
CA PHE A 33 -124.89 -105.10 75.90
C PHE A 33 -125.32 -104.20 74.72
N THR A 34 -124.95 -104.59 73.49
CA THR A 34 -125.06 -103.74 72.28
C THR A 34 -126.46 -103.22 71.98
N GLN A 35 -127.51 -103.92 72.42
CA GLN A 35 -128.92 -103.50 72.28
C GLN A 35 -129.35 -102.45 73.33
N GLU A 36 -128.60 -102.30 74.42
CA GLU A 36 -128.86 -101.35 75.50
C GLU A 36 -127.90 -100.14 75.49
N LEU A 37 -126.93 -100.11 74.58
CA LEU A 37 -126.06 -98.95 74.34
C LEU A 37 -126.87 -97.68 74.00
N GLU A 38 -127.95 -97.82 73.21
CA GLU A 38 -128.88 -96.72 72.89
C GLU A 38 -129.68 -96.22 74.12
N ARG A 39 -129.62 -96.95 75.25
CA ARG A 39 -130.18 -96.56 76.55
C ARG A 39 -129.10 -96.11 77.56
N GLY A 40 -127.83 -96.06 77.14
CA GLY A 40 -126.69 -95.69 77.98
C GLY A 40 -126.04 -96.84 78.77
N ASN A 41 -126.47 -98.09 78.59
CA ASN A 41 -125.84 -99.23 79.28
C ASN A 41 -124.54 -99.64 78.57
N VAL A 42 -123.41 -99.06 79.00
CA VAL A 42 -122.06 -99.37 78.50
C VAL A 42 -121.34 -100.50 79.25
N SER A 43 -122.04 -101.26 80.10
CA SER A 43 -121.45 -102.30 80.94
C SER A 43 -120.76 -103.40 80.12
N LEU A 44 -119.57 -103.79 80.59
CA LEU A 44 -118.83 -104.93 80.11
C LEU A 44 -119.34 -106.22 80.76
N GLN A 45 -119.74 -107.19 79.94
CA GLN A 45 -119.90 -108.57 80.37
C GLN A 45 -118.60 -109.32 80.06
N LEU A 46 -117.85 -109.66 81.11
CA LEU A 46 -116.76 -110.65 81.05
C LEU A 46 -117.33 -112.03 81.38
N ARG A 47 -116.96 -113.03 80.58
CA ARG A 47 -117.20 -114.47 80.82
C ARG A 47 -115.90 -115.13 81.24
N ASP A 48 -116.02 -116.27 81.93
CA ASP A 48 -114.90 -117.09 82.39
C ASP A 48 -113.83 -116.26 83.13
N CYS A 49 -114.29 -115.49 84.13
CA CYS A 49 -113.45 -114.68 85.00
C CYS A 49 -112.52 -115.55 85.85
N THR A 50 -111.27 -115.12 85.95
CA THR A 50 -110.20 -115.78 86.73
C THR A 50 -109.63 -114.82 87.76
N GLU A 51 -108.84 -115.31 88.72
CA GLU A 51 -108.01 -114.47 89.60
C GLU A 51 -107.13 -113.49 88.79
N SER A 52 -106.71 -113.86 87.57
CA SER A 52 -105.94 -112.99 86.69
C SER A 52 -106.75 -111.86 86.04
N ASP A 53 -108.07 -111.85 86.20
CA ASP A 53 -108.97 -110.76 85.79
C ASP A 53 -109.26 -109.78 86.95
N GLU A 54 -108.81 -110.01 88.18
CA GLU A 54 -108.94 -109.01 89.26
C GLU A 54 -108.12 -107.74 89.00
N GLY A 55 -108.66 -106.57 89.40
CA GLY A 55 -107.96 -105.29 89.31
C GLY A 55 -108.80 -104.14 88.76
N HIS A 56 -108.11 -103.07 88.34
CA HIS A 56 -108.76 -101.84 87.88
C HIS A 56 -109.10 -101.88 86.39
N TYR A 57 -110.39 -101.71 86.10
CA TYR A 57 -110.92 -101.54 84.76
C TYR A 57 -111.34 -100.08 84.53
N LEU A 58 -110.83 -99.47 83.47
CA LEU A 58 -111.25 -98.16 82.98
C LEU A 58 -112.21 -98.37 81.81
N CYS A 59 -113.44 -97.86 81.93
CA CYS A 59 -114.31 -97.61 80.79
C CYS A 59 -114.15 -96.14 80.37
N GLN A 60 -113.89 -95.92 79.09
CA GLN A 60 -113.82 -94.60 78.46
C GLN A 60 -114.86 -94.56 77.34
N VAL A 61 -115.81 -93.63 77.42
CA VAL A 61 -116.89 -93.45 76.45
C VAL A 61 -116.70 -92.10 75.77
N THR A 62 -116.48 -92.11 74.45
CA THR A 62 -116.28 -90.89 73.65
C THR A 62 -117.43 -90.71 72.66
N ASP A 63 -118.11 -89.57 72.70
CA ASP A 63 -119.13 -89.19 71.71
C ASP A 63 -118.98 -87.72 71.28
N GLY A 64 -118.68 -87.52 69.99
CA GLY A 64 -118.20 -86.22 69.50
C GLY A 64 -116.93 -85.78 70.23
N ASP A 65 -116.91 -84.53 70.68
CA ASP A 65 -115.79 -83.93 71.43
C ASP A 65 -115.86 -84.21 72.95
N ARG A 66 -116.76 -85.09 73.41
CA ARG A 66 -116.92 -85.43 74.84
C ARG A 66 -116.39 -86.83 75.11
N THR A 67 -115.56 -86.95 76.14
CA THR A 67 -115.11 -88.22 76.70
C THR A 67 -115.46 -88.27 78.19
N GLU A 68 -116.20 -89.30 78.59
CA GLU A 68 -116.48 -89.61 80.00
C GLU A 68 -115.72 -90.88 80.39
N GLU A 69 -115.19 -90.91 81.62
CA GLU A 69 -114.36 -92.00 82.14
C GLU A 69 -114.90 -92.48 83.48
N ILE A 70 -115.07 -93.79 83.64
CA ILE A 70 -115.38 -94.44 84.92
C ILE A 70 -114.39 -95.56 85.17
N THR A 71 -113.77 -95.57 86.35
CA THR A 71 -112.94 -96.69 86.81
C THR A 71 -113.71 -97.51 87.83
N VAL A 72 -113.80 -98.82 87.57
CA VAL A 72 -114.27 -99.82 88.52
C VAL A 72 -113.13 -100.75 88.92
N VAL A 73 -113.22 -101.36 90.09
CA VAL A 73 -112.30 -102.42 90.52
C VAL A 73 -113.09 -103.71 90.68
N MET A 74 -112.60 -104.78 90.04
CA MET A 74 -113.10 -106.15 90.25
C MET A 74 -112.24 -106.79 91.34
N MET A 75 -112.88 -107.31 92.38
CA MET A 75 -112.24 -107.97 93.53
C MET A 75 -112.97 -109.28 93.82
N GLY A 76 -112.25 -110.39 93.93
CA GLY A 76 -112.84 -111.70 94.22
C GLY A 76 -113.00 -111.94 95.71
N ASP A 77 -114.19 -112.33 96.15
CA ASP A 77 -114.36 -112.97 97.47
C ASP A 77 -113.93 -114.43 97.37
N HIS A 78 -112.68 -114.65 97.80
CA HIS A 78 -112.01 -115.94 97.80
C HIS A 78 -112.67 -116.98 98.74
N GLN A 79 -113.63 -116.60 99.60
CA GLN A 79 -114.36 -117.53 100.48
C GLN A 79 -115.65 -118.08 99.87
N VAL A 80 -116.30 -117.33 98.96
CA VAL A 80 -117.55 -117.77 98.29
C VAL A 80 -117.43 -117.99 96.78
N LYS A 81 -116.28 -117.67 96.16
CA LYS A 81 -116.06 -117.68 94.70
C LYS A 81 -117.04 -116.76 93.95
N ASP A 82 -117.23 -115.57 94.50
CA ASP A 82 -118.02 -114.50 93.90
C ASP A 82 -117.13 -113.28 93.61
N PHE A 83 -117.53 -112.40 92.71
CA PHE A 83 -116.76 -111.19 92.35
C PHE A 83 -117.57 -109.94 92.65
N CYS A 84 -117.08 -109.09 93.55
CA CYS A 84 -117.66 -107.78 93.78
C CYS A 84 -117.01 -106.71 92.88
N VAL A 85 -117.80 -105.71 92.51
CA VAL A 85 -117.38 -104.61 91.62
C VAL A 85 -117.69 -103.27 92.29
N ASP A 86 -116.65 -102.58 92.72
CA ASP A 86 -116.72 -101.24 93.33
C ASP A 86 -116.35 -100.16 92.29
N GLN A 87 -117.02 -99.01 92.31
CA GLN A 87 -116.50 -97.81 91.63
C GLN A 87 -115.35 -97.20 92.45
N ARG A 88 -114.25 -96.81 91.80
CA ARG A 88 -113.05 -96.24 92.45
C ARG A 88 -112.45 -95.10 91.66
N ASP A 89 -112.28 -93.94 92.30
CA ASP A 89 -111.61 -92.77 91.72
C ASP A 89 -110.08 -92.97 91.63
N ARG A 90 -109.62 -93.78 90.67
CA ARG A 90 -108.19 -93.86 90.28
C ARG A 90 -107.88 -92.78 89.27
N LYS A 91 -106.82 -92.00 89.51
CA LYS A 91 -106.19 -91.17 88.48
C LYS A 91 -105.15 -91.99 87.72
N TRP A 92 -105.23 -91.94 86.39
CA TRP A 92 -104.28 -92.56 85.47
C TRP A 92 -103.29 -91.51 84.95
N THR A 93 -101.99 -91.82 85.02
CA THR A 93 -100.88 -90.91 84.65
C THR A 93 -100.73 -90.76 83.13
N GLU A 94 -100.03 -89.70 82.69
CA GLU A 94 -99.69 -89.47 81.27
C GLU A 94 -99.02 -90.69 80.61
N ASP A 95 -98.12 -91.34 81.36
CA ASP A 95 -97.38 -92.53 80.95
C ASP A 95 -98.28 -93.78 80.84
N GLU A 96 -99.24 -93.95 81.76
CA GLU A 96 -100.26 -95.01 81.66
C GLU A 96 -101.21 -94.74 80.48
N ARG A 97 -101.61 -93.48 80.26
CA ARG A 97 -102.48 -93.07 79.15
C ARG A 97 -101.79 -93.27 77.80
N MET A 98 -100.51 -92.92 77.65
CA MET A 98 -99.74 -93.26 76.44
C MET A 98 -99.61 -94.77 76.23
N LYS A 99 -99.51 -95.58 77.30
CA LYS A 99 -99.50 -97.05 77.20
C LYS A 99 -100.86 -97.60 76.80
N MET A 100 -101.96 -97.10 77.37
CA MET A 100 -103.33 -97.41 76.95
C MET A 100 -103.55 -97.07 75.48
N GLU A 101 -103.17 -95.87 75.04
CA GLU A 101 -103.38 -95.44 73.65
C GLU A 101 -102.51 -96.26 72.68
N LYS A 102 -101.25 -96.57 73.02
CA LYS A 102 -100.45 -97.53 72.24
C LYS A 102 -101.08 -98.93 72.24
N SER A 103 -101.68 -99.37 73.35
CA SER A 103 -102.36 -100.68 73.45
C SER A 103 -103.62 -100.73 72.57
N ALA A 104 -104.44 -99.68 72.60
CA ALA A 104 -105.61 -99.52 71.73
C ALA A 104 -105.21 -99.44 70.25
N LEU A 105 -104.23 -98.61 69.89
CA LEU A 105 -103.72 -98.51 68.52
C LEU A 105 -103.11 -99.84 68.03
N CYS A 106 -102.45 -100.61 68.90
CA CYS A 106 -101.98 -101.96 68.56
C CYS A 106 -103.13 -102.95 68.31
N VAL A 107 -104.29 -102.78 68.94
CA VAL A 107 -105.51 -103.56 68.69
C VAL A 107 -106.26 -103.07 67.43
N GLU A 108 -106.31 -101.77 67.17
CA GLU A 108 -106.93 -101.19 65.97
C GLU A 108 -106.12 -101.43 64.68
N TYR A 109 -104.78 -101.45 64.75
CA TYR A 109 -103.91 -101.42 63.56
C TYR A 109 -102.91 -102.59 63.43
N ASN A 110 -102.76 -103.46 64.43
CA ASN A 110 -102.02 -104.74 64.31
C ASN A 110 -100.53 -104.62 63.86
N ILE A 111 -99.76 -103.72 64.50
CA ILE A 111 -98.40 -103.28 64.10
C ILE A 111 -97.27 -103.99 64.90
N ASP A 112 -96.08 -104.13 64.29
CA ASP A 112 -94.84 -104.68 64.88
C ASP A 112 -93.62 -103.72 64.70
N ASP A 113 -92.67 -103.71 65.65
CA ASP A 113 -92.05 -102.46 66.16
C ASP A 113 -90.57 -102.20 65.78
N LYS A 114 -89.95 -102.99 64.86
CA LYS A 114 -88.47 -103.01 64.71
C LYS A 114 -87.84 -102.21 63.56
N GLN A 115 -88.46 -102.14 62.38
CA GLN A 115 -87.72 -101.77 61.16
C GLN A 115 -87.38 -100.27 61.04
N VAL A 116 -88.22 -99.40 61.61
CA VAL A 116 -88.14 -97.93 61.45
C VAL A 116 -86.91 -97.32 62.12
N PHE A 117 -86.44 -97.89 63.24
CA PHE A 117 -85.38 -97.32 64.07
C PHE A 117 -84.01 -97.23 63.36
N ILE A 118 -83.71 -98.17 62.46
CA ILE A 118 -82.42 -98.26 61.75
C ILE A 118 -82.25 -97.13 60.72
N GLU A 119 -83.35 -96.70 60.09
CA GLU A 119 -83.38 -95.60 59.12
C GLU A 119 -83.00 -94.26 59.78
N TYR A 120 -83.63 -93.94 60.92
CA TYR A 120 -83.36 -92.70 61.65
C TYR A 120 -81.91 -92.61 62.13
N LYS A 121 -81.34 -93.70 62.66
CA LYS A 121 -79.95 -93.70 63.16
C LYS A 121 -78.92 -93.42 62.05
N LYS A 122 -79.18 -93.83 60.80
CA LYS A 122 -78.33 -93.50 59.64
C LYS A 122 -78.40 -92.01 59.26
N LYS A 123 -79.58 -91.39 59.39
CA LYS A 123 -79.79 -89.96 59.09
C LYS A 123 -79.10 -89.05 60.13
N ILE A 124 -79.16 -89.42 61.41
CA ILE A 124 -78.47 -88.69 62.49
C ILE A 124 -76.95 -88.64 62.25
N LYS A 125 -76.31 -89.78 61.96
CA LYS A 125 -74.85 -89.79 61.72
C LYS A 125 -74.39 -88.90 60.56
N LYS A 126 -75.19 -88.80 59.49
CA LYS A 126 -74.92 -87.87 58.38
C LYS A 126 -75.09 -86.40 58.76
N LEU A 127 -76.05 -86.10 59.63
CA LEU A 127 -76.22 -84.76 60.20
C LEU A 127 -75.00 -84.37 61.06
N GLU A 128 -74.54 -85.26 61.94
CA GLU A 128 -73.32 -85.06 62.74
C GLU A 128 -72.09 -84.81 61.84
N GLU A 129 -71.91 -85.60 60.78
CA GLU A 129 -70.84 -85.41 59.79
C GLU A 129 -70.91 -84.01 59.14
N THR A 130 -72.06 -83.63 58.58
CA THR A 130 -72.25 -82.30 57.95
C THR A 130 -72.16 -81.13 58.93
N GLU A 131 -72.51 -81.31 60.21
CA GLU A 131 -72.32 -80.28 61.25
C GLU A 131 -70.83 -80.03 61.52
N THR A 132 -69.99 -81.08 61.50
CA THR A 132 -68.53 -80.88 61.63
C THR A 132 -67.91 -80.19 60.41
N GLU A 133 -68.40 -80.47 59.20
CA GLU A 133 -67.98 -79.77 57.97
C GLU A 133 -68.41 -78.30 57.98
N LEU A 134 -69.64 -78.00 58.40
CA LEU A 134 -70.14 -76.63 58.60
C LEU A 134 -69.30 -75.87 59.64
N LYS A 135 -68.90 -76.53 60.73
CA LYS A 135 -68.08 -75.93 61.78
C LYS A 135 -66.66 -75.62 61.30
N ASN A 136 -66.06 -76.49 60.50
CA ASN A 136 -64.73 -76.27 59.92
C ASN A 136 -64.74 -75.15 58.87
N THR A 137 -65.69 -75.17 57.93
CA THR A 137 -65.86 -74.11 56.93
C THR A 137 -66.20 -72.75 57.55
N LYS A 138 -66.92 -72.73 58.69
CA LYS A 138 -67.13 -71.51 59.48
C LYS A 138 -65.83 -70.96 60.09
N LEU A 139 -64.92 -71.81 60.59
CA LEU A 139 -63.61 -71.38 61.08
C LEU A 139 -62.73 -70.83 59.95
N GLU A 140 -62.77 -71.44 58.76
CA GLU A 140 -62.10 -70.92 57.57
C GLU A 140 -62.67 -69.56 57.14
N LEU A 141 -63.99 -69.40 57.14
CA LEU A 141 -64.66 -68.12 56.87
C LEU A 141 -64.27 -67.03 57.88
N ASP A 142 -64.16 -67.36 59.17
CA ASP A 142 -63.73 -66.41 60.20
C ASP A 142 -62.23 -66.06 60.12
N SER A 143 -61.40 -66.97 59.61
CA SER A 143 -59.98 -66.67 59.33
C SER A 143 -59.79 -65.79 58.10
N THR A 144 -60.55 -66.05 57.02
CA THR A 144 -60.51 -65.23 55.79
C THR A 144 -61.15 -63.86 56.00
N SER A 145 -62.21 -63.76 56.81
CA SER A 145 -62.79 -62.49 57.24
C SER A 145 -61.77 -61.59 57.96
N LYS A 146 -61.00 -62.14 58.91
CA LYS A 146 -59.89 -61.41 59.58
C LYS A 146 -58.78 -60.99 58.61
N SER A 147 -58.47 -61.84 57.63
CA SER A 147 -57.49 -61.52 56.57
C SER A 147 -57.96 -60.39 55.65
N LEU A 148 -59.27 -60.32 55.35
CA LEU A 148 -59.88 -59.21 54.62
C LEU A 148 -59.85 -57.93 55.44
N GLN A 149 -60.29 -57.94 56.70
CA GLN A 149 -60.23 -56.78 57.61
C GLN A 149 -58.82 -56.18 57.71
N HIS A 150 -57.78 -57.03 57.78
CA HIS A 150 -56.39 -56.58 57.75
C HIS A 150 -56.01 -55.90 56.42
N LYS A 151 -56.45 -56.45 55.28
CA LYS A 151 -56.21 -55.85 53.96
C LYS A 151 -56.97 -54.53 53.79
N ASP A 152 -58.19 -54.43 54.29
CA ASP A 152 -58.99 -53.20 54.26
C ASP A 152 -58.30 -52.09 55.08
N GLN A 153 -57.79 -52.41 56.28
CA GLN A 153 -56.99 -51.47 57.07
C GLN A 153 -55.70 -51.05 56.34
N GLN A 154 -54.98 -51.99 55.71
CA GLN A 154 -53.79 -51.67 54.91
C GLN A 154 -54.13 -50.78 53.71
N LEU A 155 -55.27 -51.00 53.04
CA LEU A 155 -55.75 -50.15 51.96
C LEU A 155 -56.07 -48.74 52.45
N GLU A 156 -56.66 -48.58 53.64
CA GLU A 156 -56.91 -47.26 54.24
C GLU A 156 -55.60 -46.53 54.59
N ASP A 157 -54.63 -47.24 55.15
CA ASP A 157 -53.29 -46.70 55.42
C ASP A 157 -52.55 -46.31 54.13
N TYR A 158 -52.76 -47.03 53.02
CA TYR A 158 -52.23 -46.66 51.70
C TYR A 158 -52.96 -45.46 51.08
N LYS A 159 -54.30 -45.37 51.16
CA LYS A 159 -55.05 -44.17 50.75
C LYS A 159 -54.53 -42.93 51.46
N ARG A 160 -54.40 -43.00 52.79
CA ARG A 160 -53.90 -41.89 53.61
C ARG A 160 -52.46 -41.50 53.27
N GLN A 161 -51.61 -42.45 52.88
CA GLN A 161 -50.27 -42.15 52.34
C GLN A 161 -50.31 -41.47 50.97
N ILE A 162 -51.24 -41.84 50.10
CA ILE A 162 -51.45 -41.19 48.79
C ILE A 162 -51.96 -39.76 49.01
N GLU A 163 -52.99 -39.55 49.82
CA GLU A 163 -53.52 -38.21 50.17
C GLU A 163 -52.42 -37.29 50.72
N ASN A 164 -51.61 -37.79 51.66
CA ASN A 164 -50.46 -37.04 52.18
C ASN A 164 -49.49 -36.64 51.05
N LYS A 165 -49.12 -37.56 50.16
CA LYS A 165 -48.26 -37.26 49.00
C LYS A 165 -48.91 -36.28 48.02
N ASP A 166 -50.22 -36.36 47.80
CA ASP A 166 -50.94 -35.43 46.94
C ASP A 166 -50.98 -34.02 47.54
N THR A 167 -51.02 -33.87 48.86
CA THR A 167 -50.83 -32.55 49.51
C THR A 167 -49.39 -32.05 49.41
N GLU A 168 -48.40 -32.94 49.54
CA GLU A 168 -46.98 -32.61 49.41
C GLU A 168 -46.63 -32.18 47.97
N LEU A 169 -47.20 -32.85 46.96
CA LEU A 169 -47.07 -32.52 45.54
C LEU A 169 -47.72 -31.16 45.24
N ARG A 170 -48.96 -30.92 45.66
CA ARG A 170 -49.64 -29.61 45.50
C ARG A 170 -48.91 -28.45 46.20
N ASN A 171 -48.18 -28.73 47.28
CA ASN A 171 -47.32 -27.73 47.92
C ASN A 171 -46.02 -27.49 47.14
N ARG A 172 -45.40 -28.54 46.57
CA ARG A 172 -44.25 -28.39 45.65
C ARG A 172 -44.61 -27.64 44.38
N GLU A 173 -45.80 -27.91 43.82
CA GLU A 173 -46.34 -27.27 42.62
C GLU A 173 -46.45 -25.75 42.80
N LYS A 174 -47.08 -25.27 43.88
CA LYS A 174 -47.12 -23.85 44.23
C LYS A 174 -45.73 -23.21 44.39
N ILE A 175 -44.79 -23.91 45.02
CA ILE A 175 -43.40 -23.43 45.20
C ILE A 175 -42.67 -23.34 43.84
N MET A 176 -43.04 -24.17 42.86
CA MET A 176 -42.54 -24.04 41.48
C MET A 176 -43.20 -22.86 40.75
N GLU A 177 -44.52 -22.69 40.85
CA GLU A 177 -45.24 -21.52 40.28
C GLU A 177 -44.67 -20.18 40.81
N GLU A 178 -44.43 -20.09 42.12
CA GLU A 178 -43.80 -18.92 42.75
C GLU A 178 -42.37 -18.66 42.22
N LYS A 179 -41.59 -19.72 41.98
CA LYS A 179 -40.23 -19.61 41.43
C LYS A 179 -40.25 -19.22 39.96
N ASP A 180 -41.14 -19.76 39.16
CA ASP A 180 -41.28 -19.42 37.74
C ASP A 180 -41.76 -17.96 37.58
N ALA A 181 -42.63 -17.48 38.46
CA ALA A 181 -42.98 -16.06 38.55
C ALA A 181 -41.78 -15.17 38.90
N GLN A 182 -40.94 -15.57 39.88
CA GLN A 182 -39.71 -14.85 40.24
C GLN A 182 -38.66 -14.86 39.12
N LEU A 183 -38.47 -15.99 38.43
CA LEU A 183 -37.59 -16.11 37.27
C LEU A 183 -38.06 -15.23 36.11
N LYS A 184 -39.38 -15.16 35.89
CA LYS A 184 -39.98 -14.30 34.87
C LYS A 184 -39.75 -12.81 35.17
N ASP A 185 -39.99 -12.36 36.41
CA ASP A 185 -39.66 -10.99 36.85
C ASP A 185 -38.16 -10.70 36.68
N ARG A 186 -37.29 -11.59 37.17
CA ARG A 186 -35.83 -11.45 37.06
C ARG A 186 -35.38 -11.37 35.59
N ASN A 187 -35.94 -12.16 34.69
CA ASN A 187 -35.64 -12.09 33.26
C ASN A 187 -36.10 -10.77 32.65
N THR A 188 -37.30 -10.26 32.97
CA THR A 188 -37.73 -8.94 32.46
C THR A 188 -36.89 -7.78 33.01
N LYS A 189 -36.29 -7.92 34.20
CA LYS A 189 -35.31 -6.97 34.75
C LYS A 189 -33.97 -7.07 34.02
N LEU A 190 -33.45 -8.29 33.80
CA LEU A 190 -32.23 -8.53 33.03
C LEU A 190 -32.33 -7.97 31.60
N GLU A 191 -33.44 -8.19 30.91
CA GLU A 191 -33.65 -7.69 29.55
C GLU A 191 -33.75 -6.16 29.48
N LYS A 192 -34.31 -5.51 30.51
CA LYS A 192 -34.24 -4.04 30.65
C LYS A 192 -32.80 -3.57 30.83
N THR A 193 -32.04 -4.20 31.72
CA THR A 193 -30.63 -3.84 31.94
C THR A 193 -29.74 -4.13 30.72
N SER A 194 -30.07 -5.12 29.88
CA SER A 194 -29.39 -5.35 28.60
C SER A 194 -29.59 -4.17 27.65
N LYS A 195 -30.84 -3.73 27.44
CA LYS A 195 -31.17 -2.60 26.55
C LYS A 195 -30.55 -1.29 27.06
N GLU A 196 -30.58 -1.08 28.37
CA GLU A 196 -29.87 0.01 29.05
C GLU A 196 -28.33 -0.03 28.90
N LEU A 197 -27.74 -1.20 28.68
CA LEU A 197 -26.31 -1.36 28.40
C LEU A 197 -26.02 -1.13 26.92
N GLU A 198 -26.81 -1.73 26.03
CA GLU A 198 -26.75 -1.52 24.56
C GLU A 198 -26.89 -0.04 24.17
N GLU A 199 -27.71 0.73 24.90
CA GLU A 199 -27.83 2.19 24.73
C GLU A 199 -26.59 2.94 25.24
N ARG A 200 -25.99 2.51 26.35
CA ARG A 200 -24.74 3.09 26.87
C ARG A 200 -23.55 2.80 25.96
N ASP A 201 -23.43 1.58 25.45
CA ASP A 201 -22.36 1.19 24.52
C ASP A 201 -22.46 1.97 23.19
N ARG A 202 -23.69 2.20 22.70
CA ARG A 202 -23.94 3.07 21.54
C ARG A 202 -23.51 4.51 21.80
N ALA A 203 -23.82 5.06 22.97
CA ALA A 203 -23.43 6.41 23.36
C ALA A 203 -21.92 6.55 23.60
N LEU A 204 -21.25 5.51 24.13
CA LEU A 204 -19.80 5.45 24.24
C LEU A 204 -19.14 5.42 22.86
N HIS A 205 -19.64 4.58 21.95
CA HIS A 205 -19.14 4.51 20.58
C HIS A 205 -19.26 5.85 19.83
N GLU A 206 -20.37 6.58 20.00
CA GLU A 206 -20.52 7.93 19.45
C GLU A 206 -19.50 8.91 20.04
N ARG A 207 -19.26 8.87 21.36
CA ARG A 207 -18.24 9.70 22.02
C ARG A 207 -16.83 9.38 21.54
N ASP A 208 -16.50 8.11 21.28
CA ASP A 208 -15.21 7.71 20.72
C ASP A 208 -15.01 8.21 19.29
N GLN A 209 -16.07 8.28 18.47
CA GLN A 209 -16.03 8.93 17.16
C GLN A 209 -15.81 10.45 17.29
N GLN A 210 -16.51 11.11 18.23
CA GLN A 210 -16.33 12.53 18.51
C GLN A 210 -14.93 12.87 19.05
N LEU A 211 -14.32 11.98 19.84
CA LEU A 211 -12.94 12.12 20.32
C LEU A 211 -11.94 12.02 19.17
N LYS A 212 -12.03 10.99 18.33
CA LYS A 212 -11.15 10.84 17.14
C LYS A 212 -11.21 12.06 16.21
N LEU A 213 -12.40 12.63 16.00
CA LEU A 213 -12.56 13.85 15.21
C LEU A 213 -11.84 15.05 15.85
N LYS A 214 -11.92 15.19 17.18
CA LYS A 214 -11.20 16.23 17.94
C LYS A 214 -9.69 16.01 17.94
N ASP A 215 -9.22 14.77 18.04
CA ASP A 215 -7.79 14.44 17.96
C ASP A 215 -7.22 14.84 16.58
N THR A 216 -7.97 14.60 15.49
CA THR A 216 -7.61 15.09 14.15
C THR A 216 -7.60 16.62 14.07
N GLN A 217 -8.61 17.30 14.61
CA GLN A 217 -8.63 18.77 14.66
C GLN A 217 -7.46 19.34 15.49
N ILE A 218 -7.10 18.69 16.60
CA ILE A 218 -5.94 19.06 17.41
C ILE A 218 -4.66 18.92 16.58
N GLN A 219 -4.46 17.80 15.87
CA GLN A 219 -3.32 17.59 14.97
C GLN A 219 -3.25 18.65 13.86
N GLU A 220 -4.38 18.99 13.21
CA GLU A 220 -4.44 20.07 12.22
C GLU A 220 -4.04 21.43 12.81
N THR A 221 -4.51 21.75 14.04
CA THR A 221 -4.11 23.00 14.71
C THR A 221 -2.66 22.99 15.18
N GLN A 222 -2.11 21.83 15.57
CA GLN A 222 -0.72 21.65 15.96
C GLN A 222 0.22 21.99 14.78
N ILE A 223 -0.07 21.42 13.60
CA ILE A 223 0.67 21.69 12.36
C ILE A 223 0.59 23.18 12.00
N GLN A 224 -0.60 23.79 12.10
CA GLN A 224 -0.78 25.24 11.87
C GLN A 224 -0.10 26.15 12.91
N VAL A 225 0.29 25.64 14.08
CA VAL A 225 1.12 26.39 15.04
C VAL A 225 2.58 26.23 14.66
N GLU A 226 3.04 25.01 14.38
CA GLU A 226 4.41 24.72 13.95
C GLU A 226 4.79 25.47 12.66
N GLU A 227 3.89 25.58 11.68
CA GLU A 227 4.05 26.44 10.49
C GLU A 227 4.23 27.94 10.84
N LYS A 228 3.51 28.43 11.86
CA LYS A 228 3.59 29.84 12.29
C LYS A 228 4.84 30.11 13.11
N GLU A 229 5.30 29.16 13.91
CA GLU A 229 6.55 29.22 14.67
C GLU A 229 7.75 29.20 13.72
N ASN A 230 7.78 28.32 12.73
CA ASN A 230 8.83 28.31 11.70
C ASN A 230 8.89 29.64 10.92
N ARG A 231 7.74 30.20 10.54
CA ARG A 231 7.66 31.54 9.90
C ARG A 231 8.04 32.70 10.83
N LEU A 232 7.92 32.54 12.15
CA LEU A 232 8.42 33.50 13.13
C LEU A 232 9.94 33.43 13.25
N VAL A 233 10.52 32.23 13.31
CA VAL A 233 11.98 32.01 13.32
C VAL A 233 12.64 32.56 12.05
N GLU A 234 12.03 32.35 10.88
CA GLU A 234 12.50 32.94 9.62
C GLU A 234 12.46 34.47 9.64
N LYS A 235 11.38 35.08 10.14
CA LYS A 235 11.30 36.54 10.31
C LYS A 235 12.26 37.10 11.36
N GLU A 236 12.53 36.36 12.44
CA GLU A 236 13.58 36.75 13.39
C GLU A 236 14.97 36.75 12.74
N LYS A 237 15.24 35.81 11.83
CA LYS A 237 16.48 35.77 11.06
C LYS A 237 16.58 36.96 10.11
N GLU A 238 15.54 37.26 9.33
CA GLU A 238 15.47 38.48 8.49
C GLU A 238 15.70 39.76 9.32
N LEU A 239 15.12 39.83 10.52
CA LEU A 239 15.22 41.00 11.40
C LEU A 239 16.62 41.13 12.03
N LYS A 240 17.29 40.02 12.34
CA LYS A 240 18.70 40.00 12.79
C LYS A 240 19.62 40.46 11.65
N GLU A 241 19.42 39.96 10.43
CA GLU A 241 20.18 40.37 9.24
C GLU A 241 20.01 41.87 8.95
N LYS A 242 18.78 42.37 8.92
CA LYS A 242 18.51 43.81 8.71
C LYS A 242 19.01 44.72 9.84
N ASN A 243 19.06 44.23 11.08
CA ASN A 243 19.66 45.01 12.18
C ASN A 243 21.18 45.16 12.02
N GLU A 244 21.88 44.14 11.51
CA GLU A 244 23.31 44.21 11.24
C GLU A 244 23.60 45.08 9.99
N GLU A 245 22.78 45.00 8.93
CA GLU A 245 22.81 45.95 7.80
C GLU A 245 22.64 47.40 8.29
N LEU A 246 21.67 47.65 9.17
CA LEU A 246 21.37 48.98 9.72
C LEU A 246 22.50 49.49 10.62
N LYS A 247 23.19 48.61 11.34
CA LYS A 247 24.41 48.92 12.10
C LYS A 247 25.56 49.32 11.16
N ILE A 248 25.84 48.53 10.11
CA ILE A 248 26.86 48.86 9.09
C ILE A 248 26.53 50.19 8.40
N LEU A 249 25.25 50.47 8.14
CA LEU A 249 24.79 51.75 7.59
C LEU A 249 25.01 52.92 8.56
N LYS A 250 24.86 52.74 9.88
CA LYS A 250 25.19 53.76 10.90
C LYS A 250 26.69 54.03 10.98
N GLU A 251 27.52 52.99 11.04
CA GLU A 251 28.99 53.11 11.03
C GLU A 251 29.47 53.82 9.74
N ARG A 252 28.80 53.55 8.61
CA ARG A 252 29.04 54.26 7.34
C ARG A 252 28.52 55.70 7.34
N LEU A 253 27.45 56.02 8.07
CA LEU A 253 26.96 57.39 8.22
C LEU A 253 27.93 58.22 9.07
N GLU A 254 28.36 57.70 10.22
CA GLU A 254 29.28 58.36 11.15
C GLU A 254 30.66 58.61 10.49
N THR A 255 31.17 57.64 9.72
CA THR A 255 32.39 57.84 8.94
C THR A 255 32.21 58.84 7.80
N ASN A 256 31.06 58.84 7.09
CA ASN A 256 30.75 59.88 6.11
C ASN A 256 30.71 61.27 6.75
N GLU A 257 29.96 61.46 7.84
CA GLU A 257 29.86 62.72 8.60
C GLU A 257 31.23 63.23 9.03
N LYS A 258 32.10 62.34 9.53
CA LYS A 258 33.48 62.69 9.87
C LYS A 258 34.27 63.18 8.65
N THR A 259 34.23 62.47 7.51
CA THR A 259 34.92 62.93 6.28
C THR A 259 34.31 64.20 5.67
N LEU A 260 33.07 64.53 6.03
CA LEU A 260 32.40 65.76 5.62
C LEU A 260 32.88 66.93 6.50
N SER A 261 32.96 66.74 7.83
CA SER A 261 33.61 67.69 8.73
C SER A 261 35.09 67.91 8.42
N GLU A 262 35.84 66.88 8.01
CA GLU A 262 37.23 67.00 7.54
C GLU A 262 37.31 67.78 6.21
N ARG A 263 36.34 67.60 5.30
CA ARG A 263 36.23 68.42 4.09
C ARG A 263 35.92 69.88 4.42
N ASP A 264 35.02 70.14 5.36
CA ASP A 264 34.62 71.50 5.73
C ASP A 264 35.79 72.28 6.36
N THR A 265 36.64 71.64 7.17
CA THR A 265 37.87 72.30 7.67
C THR A 265 38.88 72.59 6.56
N VAL A 266 39.04 71.69 5.58
CA VAL A 266 39.89 71.93 4.39
C VAL A 266 39.31 73.01 3.47
N LEU A 267 37.98 73.08 3.32
CA LEU A 267 37.29 74.16 2.60
C LEU A 267 37.46 75.51 3.32
N MET A 268 37.36 75.54 4.65
CA MET A 268 37.64 76.73 5.45
C MET A 268 39.10 77.18 5.31
N GLU A 269 40.08 76.26 5.38
CA GLU A 269 41.49 76.56 5.14
C GLU A 269 41.75 77.11 3.73
N THR A 270 41.17 76.49 2.70
CA THR A 270 41.36 76.92 1.31
C THR A 270 40.67 78.24 1.01
N ASN A 271 39.50 78.50 1.60
CA ASN A 271 38.85 79.81 1.54
C ASN A 271 39.70 80.90 2.23
N ASN A 272 40.28 80.63 3.41
CA ASN A 272 41.18 81.56 4.08
C ASN A 272 42.45 81.85 3.25
N LYS A 273 43.03 80.82 2.62
CA LYS A 273 44.18 80.95 1.69
C LYS A 273 43.79 81.76 0.44
N LEU A 274 42.60 81.56 -0.11
CA LEU A 274 42.07 82.31 -1.25
C LEU A 274 41.78 83.78 -0.89
N GLN A 275 41.23 84.06 0.29
CA GLN A 275 41.01 85.41 0.79
C GLN A 275 42.34 86.17 0.96
N HIS A 276 43.36 85.52 1.54
CA HIS A 276 44.71 86.08 1.64
C HIS A 276 45.33 86.36 0.26
N ALA A 277 45.22 85.42 -0.69
CA ALA A 277 45.68 85.62 -2.06
C ALA A 277 44.92 86.75 -2.78
N THR A 278 43.62 86.90 -2.51
CA THR A 278 42.78 87.98 -3.07
C THR A 278 43.22 89.34 -2.55
N GLU A 279 43.53 89.46 -1.26
CA GLU A 279 44.02 90.71 -0.67
C GLU A 279 45.45 91.03 -1.17
N GLN A 280 46.31 90.03 -1.39
CA GLN A 280 47.61 90.22 -2.06
C GLN A 280 47.46 90.69 -3.53
N VAL A 281 46.50 90.13 -4.28
CA VAL A 281 46.20 90.57 -5.66
C VAL A 281 45.69 92.02 -5.66
N LYS A 282 44.83 92.39 -4.72
CA LYS A 282 44.33 93.76 -4.51
C LYS A 282 45.45 94.74 -4.14
N GLU A 283 46.39 94.34 -3.28
CA GLU A 283 47.60 95.12 -3.01
C GLU A 283 48.46 95.29 -4.28
N LYS A 284 48.63 94.23 -5.07
CA LYS A 284 49.37 94.28 -6.35
C LYS A 284 48.67 95.14 -7.39
N ILE A 285 47.35 95.15 -7.45
CA ILE A 285 46.56 96.07 -8.28
C ILE A 285 46.84 97.51 -7.85
N SER A 286 46.78 97.82 -6.55
CA SER A 286 47.08 99.17 -6.07
C SER A 286 48.53 99.59 -6.33
N GLN A 287 49.50 98.67 -6.24
CA GLN A 287 50.89 98.92 -6.65
C GLN A 287 50.99 99.22 -8.16
N LEU A 288 50.25 98.49 -9.01
CA LEU A 288 50.18 98.72 -10.46
C LEU A 288 49.48 100.04 -10.81
N GLU A 289 48.40 100.41 -10.12
CA GLU A 289 47.71 101.70 -10.28
C GLU A 289 48.64 102.87 -9.99
N ASN A 290 49.40 102.80 -8.89
CA ASN A 290 50.40 103.80 -8.54
C ASN A 290 51.55 103.87 -9.56
N MET A 291 52.02 102.73 -10.08
CA MET A 291 53.03 102.72 -11.15
C MET A 291 52.48 103.27 -12.47
N ASN A 292 51.24 102.95 -12.87
CA ASN A 292 50.60 103.48 -14.06
C ASN A 292 50.39 105.00 -13.97
N LYS A 293 50.05 105.52 -12.78
CA LYS A 293 49.97 106.96 -12.55
C LYS A 293 51.35 107.63 -12.75
N LEU A 294 52.40 107.09 -12.12
CA LEU A 294 53.77 107.58 -12.28
C LEU A 294 54.26 107.49 -13.75
N LEU A 295 53.84 106.44 -14.47
CA LEU A 295 54.16 106.25 -15.88
C LEU A 295 53.45 107.30 -16.76
N SER A 296 52.19 107.64 -16.47
CA SER A 296 51.47 108.73 -17.15
C SER A 296 52.06 110.11 -16.82
N GLU A 297 52.54 110.32 -15.59
CA GLU A 297 53.34 111.50 -15.21
C GLU A 297 54.68 111.56 -15.98
N LYS A 298 55.23 110.42 -16.44
CA LYS A 298 56.42 110.36 -17.30
C LYS A 298 56.12 110.51 -18.79
N GLU A 299 55.02 109.95 -19.29
CA GLU A 299 54.53 110.17 -20.66
C GLU A 299 54.21 111.65 -20.90
N THR A 300 53.59 112.32 -19.92
CA THR A 300 53.30 113.77 -20.02
C THR A 300 54.56 114.64 -19.92
N GLN A 301 55.62 114.18 -19.24
CA GLN A 301 56.94 114.82 -19.29
C GLN A 301 57.59 114.66 -20.68
N LEU A 302 57.63 113.43 -21.22
CA LEU A 302 58.16 113.13 -22.56
C LEU A 302 57.44 113.94 -23.66
N LYS A 303 56.10 113.95 -23.61
CA LYS A 303 55.26 114.72 -24.56
C LYS A 303 55.44 116.24 -24.47
N ASN A 304 56.12 116.75 -23.45
CA ASN A 304 56.54 118.15 -23.39
C ASN A 304 57.96 118.34 -23.95
N THR A 305 58.91 117.43 -23.65
CA THR A 305 60.25 117.47 -24.29
C THR A 305 60.19 117.26 -25.79
N ASP A 306 59.25 116.45 -26.30
CA ASP A 306 59.04 116.26 -27.74
C ASP A 306 58.63 117.57 -28.44
N LYS A 307 57.83 118.43 -27.80
CA LYS A 307 57.45 119.75 -28.33
C LYS A 307 58.62 120.74 -28.31
N GLU A 308 59.48 120.65 -27.30
CA GLU A 308 60.70 121.47 -27.22
C GLU A 308 61.69 121.07 -28.32
N LEU A 309 61.77 119.77 -28.64
CA LEU A 309 62.48 119.25 -29.81
C LEU A 309 61.84 119.72 -31.13
N GLU A 310 60.52 119.59 -31.30
CA GLU A 310 59.78 120.01 -32.50
C GLU A 310 59.96 121.52 -32.78
N THR A 311 59.81 122.38 -31.76
CA THR A 311 60.07 123.82 -31.88
C THR A 311 61.54 124.18 -32.11
N SER A 312 62.47 123.24 -31.91
CA SER A 312 63.89 123.40 -32.25
C SER A 312 64.19 122.88 -33.66
N ASN A 313 63.54 121.79 -34.08
CA ASN A 313 63.64 121.25 -35.43
C ASN A 313 63.07 122.23 -36.48
N ASN A 314 61.94 122.86 -36.19
CA ASN A 314 61.32 123.84 -37.10
C ASN A 314 62.21 125.09 -37.28
N LYS A 315 63.07 125.44 -36.30
CA LYS A 315 64.09 126.51 -36.44
C LYS A 315 65.25 126.07 -37.35
N LEU A 316 65.69 124.82 -37.24
CA LEU A 316 66.70 124.24 -38.13
C LEU A 316 66.19 124.17 -39.57
N GLU A 317 64.91 123.84 -39.77
CA GLU A 317 64.28 123.83 -41.10
C GLU A 317 64.25 125.23 -41.74
N THR A 318 63.87 126.28 -40.98
CA THR A 318 63.95 127.66 -41.48
C THR A 318 65.37 128.10 -41.86
N LEU A 319 66.39 127.70 -41.10
CA LEU A 319 67.79 127.97 -41.43
C LEU A 319 68.27 127.18 -42.66
N GLY A 320 67.77 125.95 -42.85
CA GLY A 320 68.00 125.16 -44.06
C GLY A 320 67.43 125.84 -45.32
N GLN A 321 66.26 126.47 -45.20
CA GLN A 321 65.62 127.17 -46.32
C GLN A 321 66.38 128.44 -46.72
N GLU A 322 66.87 129.23 -45.75
CA GLU A 322 67.75 130.39 -46.02
C GLU A 322 69.05 129.98 -46.73
N LEU A 323 69.64 128.84 -46.35
CA LEU A 323 70.84 128.30 -46.99
C LEU A 323 70.58 127.87 -48.44
N GLN A 324 69.38 127.35 -48.73
CA GLN A 324 68.99 126.93 -50.07
C GLN A 324 68.82 128.12 -51.02
N ASP A 325 68.26 129.24 -50.55
CA ASP A 325 68.17 130.47 -51.34
C ASP A 325 69.54 131.12 -51.61
N LYS A 326 70.45 131.08 -50.62
CA LYS A 326 71.86 131.48 -50.82
C LYS A 326 72.55 130.64 -51.90
N LYS A 327 72.26 129.34 -51.99
CA LYS A 327 72.81 128.46 -53.03
C LYS A 327 72.32 128.86 -54.42
N ARG A 328 71.02 129.12 -54.59
CA ARG A 328 70.40 129.51 -55.87
C ARG A 328 71.05 130.77 -56.48
N GLN A 329 71.32 131.77 -55.65
CA GLN A 329 72.01 133.02 -56.07
C GLN A 329 73.43 132.77 -56.60
N LEU A 330 74.11 131.72 -56.12
CA LEU A 330 75.44 131.31 -56.58
C LEU A 330 75.39 130.58 -57.92
N GLU A 331 74.37 129.74 -58.13
CA GLU A 331 74.18 128.98 -59.38
C GLU A 331 73.82 129.91 -60.56
N GLU A 332 73.01 130.95 -60.35
CA GLU A 332 72.72 131.98 -61.37
C GLU A 332 73.97 132.76 -61.80
N MET A 333 74.84 133.14 -60.85
CA MET A 333 76.08 133.88 -61.14
C MET A 333 77.13 133.00 -61.84
N MET A 334 77.08 131.68 -61.67
CA MET A 334 77.97 130.73 -62.35
C MET A 334 77.66 130.60 -63.85
N ILE A 335 76.39 130.69 -64.25
CA ILE A 335 75.97 130.60 -65.67
C ILE A 335 76.53 131.77 -66.48
N VAL A 336 76.52 132.98 -65.92
CA VAL A 336 77.03 134.21 -66.59
C VAL A 336 78.54 134.11 -66.87
N LEU A 337 79.31 133.53 -65.94
CA LEU A 337 80.75 133.34 -66.10
C LEU A 337 81.10 132.28 -67.15
N GLU A 338 80.33 131.21 -67.26
CA GLU A 338 80.59 130.14 -68.22
C GLU A 338 80.28 130.60 -69.67
N GLN A 339 79.31 131.49 -69.88
CA GLN A 339 79.06 132.11 -71.19
C GLN A 339 80.25 132.96 -71.68
N GLN A 340 80.84 133.79 -70.82
CA GLN A 340 82.02 134.61 -71.17
C GLN A 340 83.25 133.76 -71.53
N LYS A 341 83.35 132.56 -70.96
CA LYS A 341 84.41 131.58 -71.20
C LYS A 341 84.26 130.89 -72.56
N THR A 342 83.02 130.68 -73.05
CA THR A 342 82.79 130.03 -74.35
C THR A 342 83.24 130.86 -75.56
N GLU A 343 83.00 132.18 -75.59
CA GLU A 343 83.46 133.05 -76.69
C GLU A 343 85.00 133.11 -76.81
N LEU A 344 85.70 132.88 -75.69
CA LEU A 344 87.16 132.86 -75.62
C LEU A 344 87.79 131.57 -76.19
N ILE A 345 87.10 130.44 -76.05
CA ILE A 345 87.56 129.13 -76.53
C ILE A 345 87.49 129.03 -78.06
N GLU A 346 86.45 129.60 -78.66
CA GLU A 346 86.21 129.48 -80.11
C GLU A 346 87.33 130.16 -80.93
N LYS A 347 87.81 131.33 -80.48
CA LYS A 347 88.94 132.04 -81.09
C LYS A 347 90.31 131.35 -80.95
N ASN A 348 90.45 130.37 -80.05
CA ASN A 348 91.74 129.68 -79.86
C ASN A 348 91.93 128.52 -80.85
N LYS A 349 90.84 127.87 -81.29
CA LYS A 349 90.91 126.64 -82.12
C LYS A 349 91.34 126.86 -83.57
N GLU A 350 91.07 128.03 -84.16
CA GLU A 350 91.58 128.39 -85.49
C GLU A 350 93.12 128.54 -85.56
N LEU A 351 93.77 128.56 -84.39
CA LEU A 351 95.23 128.57 -84.24
C LEU A 351 95.81 127.15 -84.23
N GLU A 352 95.24 126.27 -83.39
CA GLU A 352 95.73 124.91 -83.13
C GLU A 352 95.70 123.97 -84.36
N GLU A 353 94.72 124.15 -85.26
CA GLU A 353 94.57 123.30 -86.46
C GLU A 353 95.70 123.50 -87.50
N LYS A 354 96.54 124.52 -87.33
CA LYS A 354 97.76 124.74 -88.14
C LYS A 354 98.96 123.98 -87.59
N GLU A 355 99.00 123.64 -86.31
CA GLU A 355 100.18 123.02 -85.67
C GLU A 355 100.16 121.49 -85.72
N ARG A 356 99.02 120.83 -85.49
CA ARG A 356 98.96 119.35 -85.39
C ARG A 356 99.31 118.60 -86.69
N ARG A 357 99.40 119.30 -87.83
CA ARG A 357 99.99 118.77 -89.09
C ARG A 357 101.50 118.48 -88.99
N LEU A 358 102.15 118.81 -87.88
CA LEU A 358 103.53 118.42 -87.57
C LEU A 358 103.64 117.04 -86.87
N THR A 359 102.61 116.59 -86.15
CA THR A 359 102.65 115.32 -85.38
C THR A 359 102.38 114.07 -86.21
N GLU A 360 102.15 114.21 -87.51
CA GLU A 360 102.07 113.12 -88.50
C GLU A 360 103.41 112.36 -88.68
N ARG A 361 104.47 112.80 -87.98
CA ARG A 361 105.86 112.41 -88.27
C ARG A 361 106.46 111.33 -87.38
N GLU A 362 105.88 111.06 -86.21
CA GLU A 362 106.32 109.97 -85.33
C GLU A 362 105.12 109.03 -85.05
N THR A 363 104.98 107.90 -85.74
CA THR A 363 106.06 107.03 -86.28
C THR A 363 107.08 106.62 -85.22
N GLN A 364 106.64 106.57 -83.96
CA GLN A 364 107.18 105.64 -82.95
C GLN A 364 106.11 104.56 -82.69
N LEU A 365 105.69 103.89 -83.77
CA LEU A 365 106.20 102.55 -84.10
C LEU A 365 105.76 101.51 -83.04
N ILE A 366 104.60 100.88 -83.29
CA ILE A 366 104.50 99.50 -83.82
C ILE A 366 105.11 98.36 -82.97
N GLU A 367 105.80 98.67 -81.88
CA GLU A 367 106.56 97.73 -81.06
C GLU A 367 105.74 97.16 -79.89
N ARG A 368 104.93 98.00 -79.22
CA ARG A 368 104.16 97.56 -78.02
C ARG A 368 103.06 96.55 -78.36
N ASP A 369 102.38 96.71 -79.48
CA ASP A 369 101.31 95.78 -79.90
C ASP A 369 101.85 94.40 -80.35
N LYS A 370 103.17 94.22 -80.43
CA LYS A 370 103.82 92.92 -80.63
C LYS A 370 104.01 92.14 -79.32
N GLN A 371 103.99 92.81 -78.17
CA GLN A 371 104.12 92.18 -76.84
C GLN A 371 102.82 91.52 -76.35
N LEU A 372 101.77 91.57 -77.18
CA LEU A 372 100.40 91.16 -76.87
C LEU A 372 100.25 89.65 -76.67
N GLN A 373 100.99 88.82 -77.42
CA GLN A 373 100.66 87.39 -77.59
C GLN A 373 101.37 86.41 -76.63
N GLU A 374 102.40 86.82 -75.87
CA GLU A 374 103.15 85.88 -75.03
C GLU A 374 102.51 85.60 -73.67
N LYS A 375 101.70 86.53 -73.13
CA LYS A 375 101.16 86.39 -71.76
C LYS A 375 99.99 85.42 -71.63
N ASP A 376 99.17 85.27 -72.66
CA ASP A 376 98.03 84.34 -72.64
C ASP A 376 98.47 82.87 -72.48
N LYS A 377 99.70 82.55 -72.89
CA LYS A 377 100.34 81.23 -72.69
C LYS A 377 100.53 80.86 -71.21
N CYS A 378 100.70 81.85 -70.33
CA CYS A 378 100.98 81.63 -68.90
C CYS A 378 99.71 81.36 -68.06
N LEU A 379 98.52 81.65 -68.62
CA LEU A 379 97.24 81.30 -67.96
C LEU A 379 97.05 79.79 -67.84
N THR A 380 97.51 79.01 -68.82
CA THR A 380 97.47 77.54 -68.80
C THR A 380 98.33 76.91 -67.70
N GLU A 381 99.42 77.56 -67.28
CA GLU A 381 100.35 77.03 -66.28
C GLU A 381 99.79 77.16 -64.85
N ASN A 382 99.01 78.23 -64.59
CA ASN A 382 98.29 78.38 -63.32
C ASN A 382 97.19 77.32 -63.10
N GLN A 383 96.76 76.60 -64.13
CA GLN A 383 95.83 75.49 -64.01
C GLN A 383 96.49 74.24 -63.36
N GLN A 384 97.82 74.12 -63.43
CA GLN A 384 98.59 73.08 -62.74
C GLN A 384 98.89 73.43 -61.26
N MET A 385 98.91 74.72 -60.92
CA MET A 385 99.05 75.20 -59.53
C MET A 385 97.93 74.76 -58.59
N LEU A 386 96.75 74.37 -59.12
CA LEU A 386 95.67 73.79 -58.32
C LEU A 386 95.99 72.35 -57.89
N GLN A 387 96.60 71.53 -58.75
CA GLN A 387 97.02 70.15 -58.41
C GLN A 387 98.09 70.13 -57.30
N MET A 388 98.82 71.23 -57.12
CA MET A 388 99.77 71.43 -56.03
C MET A 388 99.08 71.52 -54.65
N LYS A 389 97.80 71.94 -54.59
CA LYS A 389 97.02 72.00 -53.34
C LYS A 389 96.47 70.65 -52.92
N ASP A 390 96.06 69.80 -53.87
CA ASP A 390 95.58 68.44 -53.57
C ASP A 390 96.66 67.64 -52.84
N LYS A 391 97.91 67.73 -53.30
CA LYS A 391 99.07 67.11 -52.64
C LYS A 391 99.34 67.62 -51.22
N THR A 392 98.86 68.82 -50.87
CA THR A 392 98.99 69.38 -49.51
C THR A 392 97.89 68.85 -48.55
N LEU A 393 96.84 68.22 -49.07
CA LEU A 393 95.89 67.43 -48.28
C LEU A 393 96.40 66.01 -48.04
N GLU A 394 96.96 65.35 -49.06
CA GLU A 394 97.41 63.94 -48.97
C GLU A 394 98.48 63.69 -47.89
N GLU A 395 99.40 64.63 -47.64
CA GLU A 395 100.42 64.51 -46.58
C GLU A 395 99.86 64.72 -45.14
N LYS A 396 98.65 65.27 -44.98
CA LYS A 396 97.96 65.29 -43.68
C LYS A 396 96.96 64.15 -43.50
N ASP A 397 96.47 63.61 -44.62
CA ASP A 397 95.52 62.52 -44.65
C ASP A 397 96.16 61.13 -44.45
N THR A 398 97.48 61.01 -44.56
CA THR A 398 98.22 59.73 -44.42
C THR A 398 98.78 59.44 -43.02
N LEU A 399 98.87 60.42 -42.12
CA LEU A 399 99.42 60.22 -40.76
C LEU A 399 98.41 60.32 -39.61
N LEU A 400 97.14 60.66 -39.89
CA LEU A 400 96.05 60.67 -38.89
C LEU A 400 94.95 59.64 -39.15
N ARG A 401 94.92 59.04 -40.35
CA ARG A 401 93.87 58.12 -40.82
C ARG A 401 94.10 56.65 -40.47
N GLU A 402 95.34 56.18 -40.50
CA GLU A 402 95.62 54.73 -40.52
C GLU A 402 95.56 53.99 -39.16
N VAL A 403 95.69 54.68 -38.00
CA VAL A 403 95.94 53.99 -36.71
C VAL A 403 94.92 54.29 -35.60
N LYS A 404 94.18 55.40 -35.66
CA LYS A 404 93.14 55.69 -34.65
C LYS A 404 91.81 56.24 -35.18
N GLU A 405 91.77 56.62 -36.45
CA GLU A 405 90.49 56.85 -37.14
C GLU A 405 89.68 55.54 -37.27
N GLU A 406 90.34 54.38 -37.23
CA GLU A 406 89.73 53.03 -37.09
C GLU A 406 89.16 52.80 -35.67
N SER A 407 89.99 52.96 -34.63
CA SER A 407 89.65 52.60 -33.24
C SER A 407 88.69 53.57 -32.54
N ASP A 408 88.77 54.87 -32.83
CA ASP A 408 87.97 55.88 -32.13
C ASP A 408 86.70 56.29 -32.92
N LYS A 409 86.56 55.89 -34.20
CA LYS A 409 85.26 55.95 -34.92
C LYS A 409 84.41 54.72 -34.67
N THR A 410 84.98 53.52 -34.64
CA THR A 410 84.22 52.31 -34.26
C THR A 410 83.61 52.47 -32.88
N ASN A 411 84.37 52.97 -31.90
CA ASN A 411 83.83 53.17 -30.54
C ASN A 411 82.78 54.31 -30.46
N ARG A 412 82.96 55.44 -31.15
CA ARG A 412 81.95 56.53 -31.12
C ARG A 412 80.70 56.26 -31.94
N THR A 413 80.82 55.59 -33.09
CA THR A 413 79.64 55.10 -33.81
C THR A 413 78.96 53.97 -33.04
N LEU A 414 79.67 53.19 -32.22
CA LEU A 414 79.05 52.28 -31.26
C LEU A 414 78.31 53.05 -30.15
N GLU A 415 78.83 54.16 -29.62
CA GLU A 415 78.17 54.98 -28.59
C GLU A 415 76.96 55.78 -29.13
N GLU A 416 77.02 56.31 -30.35
CA GLU A 416 75.87 56.94 -31.02
C GLU A 416 74.83 55.91 -31.46
N ASN A 417 75.25 54.74 -31.98
CA ASN A 417 74.33 53.62 -32.19
C ASN A 417 73.75 53.13 -30.87
N GLN A 418 74.47 53.13 -29.74
CA GLN A 418 73.92 52.84 -28.40
C GLN A 418 72.98 53.95 -27.89
N SER A 419 73.04 55.15 -28.44
CA SER A 419 72.14 56.25 -28.08
C SER A 419 70.84 56.18 -28.88
N GLN A 420 70.93 55.83 -30.17
CA GLN A 420 69.77 55.44 -30.98
C GLN A 420 69.20 54.09 -30.53
N LEU A 421 70.03 53.16 -30.05
CA LEU A 421 69.61 51.90 -29.43
C LEU A 421 68.88 52.19 -28.12
N ARG A 422 69.33 53.13 -27.27
CA ARG A 422 68.60 53.51 -26.05
C ARG A 422 67.24 54.16 -26.31
N GLU A 423 67.10 54.95 -27.37
CA GLU A 423 65.77 55.43 -27.80
C GLU A 423 64.93 54.30 -28.42
N LYS A 424 65.55 53.37 -29.16
CA LYS A 424 64.90 52.13 -29.62
C LYS A 424 64.52 51.20 -28.47
N GLU A 425 65.29 51.12 -27.39
CA GLU A 425 65.06 50.34 -26.18
C GLU A 425 63.97 50.99 -25.34
N ARG A 426 63.89 52.32 -25.28
CA ARG A 426 62.76 53.04 -24.67
C ARG A 426 61.45 52.82 -25.45
N GLN A 427 61.53 52.69 -26.77
CA GLN A 427 60.41 52.24 -27.61
C GLN A 427 60.16 50.72 -27.42
N LEU A 428 61.21 49.92 -27.27
CA LEU A 428 61.13 48.47 -27.03
C LEU A 428 60.55 48.16 -25.64
N GLU A 429 60.75 49.00 -24.63
CA GLU A 429 60.22 48.79 -23.28
C GLU A 429 58.69 49.01 -23.26
N ASN A 430 58.19 49.94 -24.08
CA ASN A 430 56.76 50.09 -24.32
C ASN A 430 56.21 48.90 -25.13
N VAL A 431 56.91 48.47 -26.20
CA VAL A 431 56.54 47.26 -26.96
C VAL A 431 56.65 45.99 -26.09
N VAL A 432 57.55 45.92 -25.11
CA VAL A 432 57.68 44.80 -24.15
C VAL A 432 56.55 44.84 -23.11
N LYS A 433 56.08 46.02 -22.70
CA LYS A 433 54.86 46.14 -21.88
C LYS A 433 53.61 45.74 -22.67
N GLU A 434 53.53 46.05 -23.97
CA GLU A 434 52.51 45.50 -24.87
C GLU A 434 52.68 43.99 -25.12
N LEU A 435 53.92 43.49 -25.16
CA LEU A 435 54.23 42.08 -25.39
C LEU A 435 53.96 41.23 -24.15
N ASP A 436 54.29 41.67 -22.93
CA ASP A 436 53.95 40.95 -21.69
C ASP A 436 52.45 41.01 -21.39
N THR A 437 51.75 42.10 -21.73
CA THR A 437 50.27 42.15 -21.70
C THR A 437 49.61 41.38 -22.85
N SER A 438 50.37 40.97 -23.87
CA SER A 438 49.92 40.03 -24.92
C SER A 438 50.29 38.58 -24.61
N LYS A 439 51.41 38.35 -23.91
CA LYS A 439 51.95 37.05 -23.48
C LYS A 439 51.20 36.47 -22.30
N THR A 440 50.74 37.31 -21.37
CA THR A 440 49.75 36.92 -20.34
C THR A 440 48.43 36.49 -20.99
N LYS A 441 47.90 37.27 -21.95
CA LYS A 441 46.73 36.89 -22.75
C LYS A 441 46.97 35.64 -23.61
N LEU A 442 48.20 35.38 -24.08
CA LEU A 442 48.55 34.15 -24.78
C LEU A 442 48.60 32.94 -23.84
N MET A 443 49.16 33.06 -22.63
CA MET A 443 49.10 31.99 -21.62
C MET A 443 47.65 31.70 -21.17
N GLU A 444 46.79 32.72 -21.15
CA GLU A 444 45.36 32.57 -20.91
C GLU A 444 44.66 31.88 -22.10
N ARG A 445 45.02 32.25 -23.35
CA ARG A 445 44.57 31.56 -24.57
C ARG A 445 45.13 30.15 -24.72
N ASP A 446 46.32 29.83 -24.21
CA ASP A 446 46.90 28.48 -24.24
C ASP A 446 46.22 27.57 -23.22
N LYS A 447 45.80 28.10 -22.06
CA LYS A 447 44.87 27.41 -21.15
C LYS A 447 43.49 27.23 -21.76
N GLU A 448 42.94 28.26 -22.41
CA GLU A 448 41.71 28.10 -23.18
C GLU A 448 41.87 27.10 -24.32
N LEU A 449 43.02 27.01 -24.98
CA LEU A 449 43.29 26.08 -26.08
C LEU A 449 43.46 24.66 -25.55
N GLN A 450 44.16 24.44 -24.44
CA GLN A 450 44.21 23.11 -23.80
C GLN A 450 42.82 22.64 -23.35
N GLU A 451 42.00 23.52 -22.77
CA GLU A 451 40.63 23.17 -22.39
C GLU A 451 39.71 23.03 -23.61
N LYS A 452 39.91 23.84 -24.66
CA LYS A 452 39.22 23.69 -25.95
C LYS A 452 39.66 22.43 -26.69
N ASP A 453 40.90 21.96 -26.57
CA ASP A 453 41.40 20.72 -27.16
C ASP A 453 40.96 19.49 -26.34
N ARG A 454 40.82 19.62 -25.02
CA ARG A 454 40.15 18.61 -24.18
C ARG A 454 38.69 18.47 -24.60
N LEU A 455 37.98 19.60 -24.68
CA LEU A 455 36.61 19.66 -25.19
C LEU A 455 36.53 19.28 -26.67
N LEU A 456 37.54 19.52 -27.50
CA LEU A 456 37.57 19.14 -28.91
C LEU A 456 37.77 17.64 -29.05
N ASN A 457 38.59 17.01 -28.21
CA ASN A 457 38.73 15.56 -28.16
C ASN A 457 37.44 14.90 -27.65
N GLU A 458 36.81 15.42 -26.59
CA GLU A 458 35.48 14.97 -26.14
C GLU A 458 34.42 15.17 -27.23
N ARG A 459 34.46 16.31 -27.94
CA ARG A 459 33.59 16.60 -29.10
C ARG A 459 33.93 15.72 -30.29
N THR A 460 35.17 15.27 -30.45
CA THR A 460 35.65 14.42 -31.55
C THR A 460 35.35 12.96 -31.30
N GLU A 461 35.37 12.47 -30.06
CA GLU A 461 34.81 11.16 -29.71
C GLU A 461 33.27 11.18 -29.74
N THR A 462 32.63 12.27 -29.29
CA THR A 462 31.19 12.47 -29.49
C THR A 462 30.84 12.55 -30.98
N LEU A 463 31.69 13.17 -31.81
CA LEU A 463 31.54 13.21 -33.26
C LEU A 463 31.88 11.87 -33.89
N LYS A 464 32.85 11.08 -33.44
CA LYS A 464 33.08 9.70 -33.91
C LYS A 464 31.90 8.80 -33.60
N MET A 465 31.32 8.90 -32.40
CA MET A 465 30.10 8.18 -32.03
C MET A 465 28.91 8.62 -32.89
N LYS A 466 28.77 9.94 -33.16
CA LYS A 466 27.77 10.46 -34.10
C LYS A 466 28.09 10.14 -35.58
N ASN A 467 29.35 10.01 -35.97
CA ASN A 467 29.80 9.69 -37.31
C ASN A 467 29.60 8.20 -37.58
N LYS A 468 29.83 7.35 -36.58
CA LYS A 468 29.44 5.94 -36.59
C LYS A 468 27.92 5.78 -36.66
N SER A 469 27.16 6.58 -35.90
CA SER A 469 25.68 6.60 -36.03
C SER A 469 25.21 7.23 -37.35
N LEU A 470 26.01 8.09 -37.98
CA LEU A 470 25.79 8.59 -39.34
C LEU A 470 26.20 7.55 -40.39
N GLU A 471 27.23 6.75 -40.16
CA GLU A 471 27.67 5.64 -41.02
C GLU A 471 26.67 4.48 -40.95
N GLU A 472 26.10 4.20 -39.79
CA GLU A 472 24.94 3.31 -39.60
C GLU A 472 23.71 3.86 -40.32
N LYS A 473 23.45 5.17 -40.23
CA LYS A 473 22.40 5.83 -41.00
C LYS A 473 22.69 5.94 -42.49
N ASP A 474 23.96 5.94 -42.92
CA ASP A 474 24.42 5.94 -44.30
C ASP A 474 24.63 4.51 -44.85
N THR A 475 24.60 3.48 -44.00
CA THR A 475 24.27 2.11 -44.42
C THR A 475 22.77 1.98 -44.63
N LEU A 476 21.92 2.48 -43.73
CA LEU A 476 20.47 2.49 -43.91
C LEU A 476 20.04 3.38 -45.11
N LEU A 477 20.66 4.55 -45.31
CA LEU A 477 20.45 5.39 -46.49
C LEU A 477 21.06 4.77 -47.76
N ARG A 478 22.00 3.84 -47.64
CA ARG A 478 22.55 3.07 -48.77
C ARG A 478 21.66 1.89 -49.13
N GLU A 479 21.09 1.18 -48.16
CA GLU A 479 20.03 0.19 -48.36
C GLU A 479 18.78 0.85 -48.95
N VAL A 480 18.35 2.00 -48.40
CA VAL A 480 17.24 2.78 -48.97
C VAL A 480 17.61 3.38 -50.34
N LYS A 481 18.85 3.80 -50.60
CA LYS A 481 19.33 4.16 -51.96
C LYS A 481 19.49 2.94 -52.87
N GLU A 482 19.61 1.74 -52.34
CA GLU A 482 19.73 0.50 -53.12
C GLU A 482 18.35 -0.05 -53.47
N GLU A 483 17.35 0.07 -52.60
CA GLU A 483 15.92 -0.16 -52.92
C GLU A 483 15.37 0.95 -53.82
N LEU A 484 15.65 2.22 -53.53
CA LEU A 484 15.42 3.32 -54.48
C LEU A 484 16.23 3.09 -55.76
N GLY A 485 17.37 2.41 -55.68
CA GLY A 485 18.21 2.01 -56.79
C GLY A 485 17.71 0.78 -57.55
N LYS A 486 16.88 -0.09 -56.95
CA LYS A 486 16.19 -1.23 -57.59
C LYS A 486 14.91 -0.77 -58.27
N THR A 487 14.16 0.11 -57.63
CA THR A 487 13.01 0.81 -58.24
C THR A 487 13.46 1.77 -59.33
N LYS A 488 14.58 2.48 -59.14
CA LYS A 488 15.22 3.25 -60.22
C LYS A 488 15.79 2.35 -61.32
N ARG A 489 16.46 1.23 -61.01
CA ARG A 489 16.91 0.28 -62.05
C ARG A 489 15.76 -0.30 -62.85
N THR A 490 14.66 -0.70 -62.23
CA THR A 490 13.48 -1.19 -62.96
C THR A 490 12.77 -0.08 -63.75
N LEU A 491 12.79 1.17 -63.28
CA LEU A 491 12.31 2.31 -64.07
C LEU A 491 13.25 2.59 -65.27
N GLU A 492 14.57 2.57 -65.05
CA GLU A 492 15.59 2.73 -66.09
C GLU A 492 15.62 1.54 -67.06
N GLU A 493 15.34 0.31 -66.63
CA GLU A 493 15.20 -0.90 -67.48
C GLU A 493 13.96 -0.81 -68.36
N ASN A 494 12.84 -0.29 -67.85
CA ASN A 494 11.67 0.03 -68.68
C ASN A 494 11.99 1.18 -69.66
N GLN A 495 12.82 2.13 -69.26
CA GLN A 495 13.21 3.27 -70.08
C GLN A 495 14.34 2.94 -71.09
N THR A 496 15.19 1.95 -70.83
CA THR A 496 16.12 1.36 -71.80
C THR A 496 15.42 0.36 -72.70
N GLN A 497 14.41 -0.39 -72.25
CA GLN A 497 13.55 -1.14 -73.17
C GLN A 497 12.81 -0.21 -74.14
N LEU A 498 12.41 0.99 -73.71
CA LEU A 498 11.92 2.04 -74.60
C LEU A 498 13.02 2.54 -75.56
N LYS A 499 14.19 2.91 -75.04
CA LYS A 499 15.30 3.41 -75.88
C LYS A 499 15.96 2.36 -76.77
N ASP A 500 15.86 1.07 -76.47
CA ASP A 500 16.37 -0.02 -77.28
C ASP A 500 15.33 -0.43 -78.35
N LYS A 501 14.04 -0.16 -78.14
CA LYS A 501 13.05 -0.13 -79.23
C LYS A 501 13.34 1.03 -80.19
N GLU A 502 13.63 2.21 -79.68
CA GLU A 502 14.01 3.39 -80.48
C GLU A 502 15.36 3.17 -81.19
N ARG A 503 16.34 2.56 -80.53
CA ARG A 503 17.64 2.21 -81.13
C ARG A 503 17.59 1.00 -82.06
N GLN A 504 16.61 0.10 -81.96
CA GLN A 504 16.43 -0.93 -82.99
C GLN A 504 15.94 -0.34 -84.32
N LEU A 505 15.18 0.77 -84.27
CA LEU A 505 14.90 1.59 -85.46
C LEU A 505 16.18 2.29 -85.96
N GLU A 506 16.87 3.02 -85.08
CA GLU A 506 18.09 3.79 -85.43
C GLU A 506 19.27 2.90 -85.87
N SER A 507 19.37 1.67 -85.36
CA SER A 507 20.44 0.71 -85.71
C SER A 507 20.21 0.09 -87.10
N VAL A 508 18.97 -0.09 -87.54
CA VAL A 508 18.69 -0.56 -88.92
C VAL A 508 19.06 0.54 -89.93
N GLU A 509 18.86 1.82 -89.58
CA GLU A 509 19.32 2.94 -90.40
C GLU A 509 20.85 3.06 -90.41
N ASN A 510 21.53 2.86 -89.27
CA ASN A 510 22.99 2.95 -89.17
C ASN A 510 23.75 1.70 -89.67
N GLU A 511 23.15 0.51 -89.68
CA GLU A 511 23.74 -0.67 -90.35
C GLU A 511 23.79 -0.48 -91.88
N LEU A 512 22.81 0.23 -92.45
CA LEU A 512 22.81 0.62 -93.86
C LEU A 512 23.95 1.62 -94.16
N GLU A 513 24.13 2.64 -93.32
CA GLU A 513 25.17 3.66 -93.52
C GLU A 513 26.59 3.15 -93.20
N THR A 514 26.76 2.28 -92.20
CA THR A 514 28.05 1.62 -91.95
C THR A 514 28.39 0.57 -92.99
N SER A 515 27.41 0.01 -93.71
CA SER A 515 27.66 -0.87 -94.87
C SER A 515 28.20 -0.10 -96.08
N LYS A 516 27.78 1.17 -96.30
CA LYS A 516 28.46 2.08 -97.24
C LYS A 516 29.89 2.35 -96.81
N ASN A 517 30.08 2.82 -95.57
CA ASN A 517 31.36 3.35 -95.13
C ASN A 517 32.44 2.26 -94.99
N LYS A 518 32.05 1.00 -94.71
CA LYS A 518 32.95 -0.17 -94.74
C LYS A 518 33.38 -0.59 -96.15
N LEU A 519 32.76 -0.07 -97.22
CA LEU A 519 33.28 -0.21 -98.57
C LEU A 519 34.37 0.84 -98.81
N THR A 520 34.04 2.13 -98.62
CA THR A 520 34.99 3.24 -98.82
C THR A 520 36.22 3.17 -97.90
N GLU A 521 36.11 2.58 -96.71
CA GLU A 521 37.27 2.37 -95.84
C GLU A 521 38.09 1.11 -96.22
N ARG A 522 37.49 0.11 -96.90
CA ARG A 522 38.28 -0.97 -97.51
C ARG A 522 39.08 -0.49 -98.72
N ASP A 523 38.57 0.50 -99.44
CA ASP A 523 39.30 1.18 -100.51
C ASP A 523 40.50 1.94 -99.91
N ASN A 524 40.26 2.85 -98.96
CA ASN A 524 41.31 3.67 -98.34
C ASN A 524 42.36 2.88 -97.51
N GLN A 525 41.98 1.83 -96.77
CA GLN A 525 42.92 1.13 -95.86
C GLN A 525 43.90 0.19 -96.59
N LEU A 526 43.66 -0.15 -97.86
CA LEU A 526 44.62 -0.91 -98.66
C LEU A 526 45.48 0.00 -99.55
N GLU A 527 45.02 1.21 -99.93
CA GLU A 527 45.94 2.27 -100.41
C GLU A 527 47.07 2.56 -99.38
N GLU A 528 46.81 2.44 -98.07
CA GLU A 528 47.87 2.57 -97.06
C GLU A 528 48.77 1.32 -96.94
N LYS A 529 48.26 0.12 -97.23
CA LYS A 529 49.13 -1.08 -97.32
C LYS A 529 49.96 -1.11 -98.58
N ASP A 530 49.43 -0.61 -99.69
CA ASP A 530 50.21 -0.36 -100.89
C ASP A 530 51.38 0.56 -100.52
N ARG A 531 51.18 1.59 -99.69
CA ARG A 531 52.28 2.43 -99.18
C ARG A 531 53.23 1.78 -98.16
N LEU A 532 52.77 0.83 -97.32
CA LEU A 532 53.59 0.20 -96.26
C LEU A 532 54.28 -1.11 -96.66
N LEU A 533 53.76 -1.80 -97.68
CA LEU A 533 54.51 -2.75 -98.50
C LEU A 533 55.17 -2.06 -99.73
N GLU A 534 55.15 -0.72 -99.76
CA GLU A 534 56.07 0.17 -100.50
C GLU A 534 57.18 0.81 -99.61
N GLU A 535 57.28 0.45 -98.31
CA GLU A 535 58.53 0.61 -97.50
C GLU A 535 59.17 -0.72 -97.01
N LYS A 536 58.62 -1.88 -97.38
CA LYS A 536 59.12 -3.23 -97.03
C LYS A 536 59.24 -4.24 -98.21
N THR A 537 59.46 -3.93 -99.50
CA THR A 537 60.21 -2.81 -100.15
C THR A 537 61.60 -2.55 -99.58
N LYS A 538 62.09 -3.54 -98.85
CA LYS A 538 63.49 -3.94 -98.87
C LYS A 538 63.69 -5.41 -99.26
N GLN A 539 62.62 -6.22 -99.40
CA GLN A 539 62.70 -7.68 -99.30
C GLN A 539 61.92 -8.51 -100.36
N LEU A 540 60.63 -8.87 -100.21
CA LEU A 540 59.96 -9.88 -101.09
C LEU A 540 58.43 -9.69 -101.28
N GLN A 541 57.88 -10.32 -102.34
CA GLN A 541 56.46 -10.71 -102.64
C GLN A 541 55.61 -9.84 -103.61
N GLU A 542 54.86 -10.49 -104.54
CA GLU A 542 53.82 -9.88 -105.42
C GLU A 542 52.82 -10.91 -106.07
N GLN A 543 51.54 -10.52 -106.28
CA GLN A 543 50.46 -11.04 -107.22
C GLN A 543 49.94 -12.52 -107.14
N THR A 544 48.68 -12.96 -107.42
CA THR A 544 47.31 -12.42 -107.82
C THR A 544 46.17 -13.37 -107.24
N ASP A 545 44.89 -13.63 -107.67
CA ASP A 545 43.97 -13.38 -108.83
C ASP A 545 42.44 -13.69 -108.47
N PRO A 546 41.37 -13.34 -109.27
CA PRO A 546 39.92 -13.34 -108.82
C PRO A 546 38.78 -13.91 -109.76
N GLU A 547 37.46 -13.75 -109.40
CA GLU A 547 36.30 -13.13 -110.17
C GLU A 547 34.82 -13.69 -110.03
N SER A 548 33.81 -12.77 -110.14
CA SER A 548 32.47 -12.80 -110.84
C SER A 548 31.10 -13.45 -110.40
N SER A 549 30.06 -12.58 -110.34
CA SER A 549 28.73 -12.65 -111.05
C SER A 549 27.38 -13.21 -110.48
N ALA A 550 26.29 -12.52 -110.89
CA ALA A 550 24.91 -12.96 -111.26
C ALA A 550 23.85 -13.47 -110.23
N ALA A 551 22.56 -13.24 -110.56
CA ALA A 551 21.38 -13.49 -109.71
C ALA A 551 20.56 -14.73 -110.11
N ILE A 552 20.10 -15.53 -109.14
CA ILE A 552 19.17 -16.69 -109.29
C ILE A 552 18.77 -17.25 -107.89
N ARG A 553 17.70 -18.08 -107.80
CA ARG A 553 17.23 -18.87 -106.60
C ARG A 553 16.65 -18.04 -105.42
N ARG A 554 15.96 -18.57 -104.41
CA ARG A 554 15.06 -19.74 -104.11
C ARG A 554 15.14 -20.00 -102.58
N ARG A 555 14.00 -20.34 -101.96
CA ARG A 555 13.81 -21.31 -100.83
C ARG A 555 14.08 -20.94 -99.34
N ASN A 556 13.29 -21.64 -98.50
CA ASN A 556 13.51 -22.06 -97.09
C ASN A 556 13.42 -20.95 -96.01
N SER A 557 12.99 -21.19 -94.75
CA SER A 557 12.49 -22.37 -94.00
C SER A 557 11.75 -21.93 -92.69
N LYS A 558 11.13 -22.74 -91.81
CA LYS A 558 10.36 -24.04 -91.86
C LYS A 558 10.17 -24.60 -90.41
N GLU A 559 8.98 -25.13 -90.05
CA GLU A 559 8.67 -25.94 -88.82
C GLU A 559 8.76 -25.24 -87.44
N LEU A 560 8.19 -25.67 -86.29
CA LEU A 560 7.09 -26.56 -85.78
C LEU A 560 6.62 -25.93 -84.42
N GLU A 561 5.49 -26.16 -83.73
CA GLU A 561 4.46 -27.23 -83.59
C GLU A 561 4.76 -28.40 -82.59
N PRO A 562 3.74 -28.99 -81.89
CA PRO A 562 3.91 -29.66 -80.57
C PRO A 562 3.60 -31.17 -80.52
N PRO A 563 3.77 -31.81 -79.32
CA PRO A 563 2.72 -32.65 -78.72
C PRO A 563 2.72 -32.58 -77.14
N SER A 564 2.07 -33.46 -76.36
CA SER A 564 0.62 -33.77 -76.19
C SER A 564 0.40 -34.77 -75.02
N MET A 565 -0.77 -34.79 -74.34
CA MET A 565 -1.29 -35.91 -73.47
C MET A 565 -0.53 -36.20 -72.13
N SER A 566 -1.06 -36.86 -71.07
CA SER A 566 -2.43 -37.10 -70.53
C SER A 566 -2.39 -37.84 -69.16
N GLY A 567 -3.42 -37.72 -68.29
CA GLY A 567 -3.62 -38.47 -67.02
C GLY A 567 -3.53 -37.59 -65.75
N GLU A 568 -4.56 -37.44 -64.89
CA GLU A 568 -5.20 -38.40 -63.95
C GLU A 568 -4.28 -38.83 -62.79
N THR A 569 -4.63 -38.64 -61.51
CA THR A 569 -5.84 -39.16 -60.80
C THR A 569 -6.29 -38.29 -59.60
N GLN A 570 -7.39 -38.67 -58.91
CA GLN A 570 -7.96 -37.98 -57.74
C GLN A 570 -7.47 -38.57 -56.40
N ASP A 571 -7.57 -37.81 -55.30
CA ASP A 571 -7.19 -38.23 -53.95
C ASP A 571 -8.24 -37.83 -52.88
N SER A 572 -8.31 -38.55 -51.77
CA SER A 572 -9.30 -38.35 -50.70
C SER A 572 -8.92 -38.96 -49.33
N ALA A 573 -9.22 -38.23 -48.26
CA ALA A 573 -9.25 -38.60 -46.83
C ALA A 573 -7.92 -38.71 -46.03
N ALA A 574 -7.87 -37.90 -44.95
CA ALA A 574 -7.42 -38.18 -43.56
C ALA A 574 -6.32 -39.26 -43.29
N PRO A 575 -5.35 -39.03 -42.35
CA PRO A 575 -5.75 -38.95 -40.91
C PRO A 575 -4.80 -38.29 -39.85
N ILE A 576 -5.36 -38.17 -38.62
CA ILE A 576 -4.73 -38.45 -37.30
C ILE A 576 -3.87 -37.40 -36.51
N ARG A 577 -4.43 -37.04 -35.32
CA ARG A 577 -3.84 -36.74 -33.97
C ARG A 577 -3.22 -35.38 -33.56
N ARG A 578 -3.86 -34.83 -32.49
CA ARG A 578 -3.35 -34.06 -31.32
C ARG A 578 -2.89 -32.61 -31.59
N ARG A 579 -3.03 -31.64 -30.66
CA ARG A 579 -3.39 -31.64 -29.21
C ARG A 579 -4.56 -30.66 -28.88
N ASN A 580 -5.08 -30.78 -27.65
CA ASN A 580 -5.54 -29.75 -26.67
C ASN A 580 -6.01 -28.37 -27.17
N SER A 581 -7.02 -27.70 -26.59
CA SER A 581 -8.03 -28.02 -25.55
C SER A 581 -9.09 -26.91 -25.61
N MET A 582 -10.35 -27.15 -25.21
CA MET A 582 -11.44 -26.16 -25.37
C MET A 582 -12.40 -26.12 -24.18
N ASP A 583 -13.08 -24.98 -24.01
CA ASP A 583 -13.99 -24.68 -22.91
C ASP A 583 -15.30 -25.47 -22.86
N GLY A 584 -15.71 -25.77 -21.63
CA GLY A 584 -17.06 -25.53 -21.10
C GLY A 584 -18.30 -26.15 -21.77
N ARG A 585 -18.99 -27.03 -21.02
CA ARG A 585 -20.28 -26.68 -20.36
C ARG A 585 -20.79 -27.78 -19.39
N ARG A 586 -21.76 -27.36 -18.55
CA ARG A 586 -22.64 -28.14 -17.65
C ARG A 586 -23.65 -29.02 -18.45
N PRO A 587 -24.55 -29.86 -17.87
CA PRO A 587 -24.85 -30.12 -16.44
C PRO A 587 -25.22 -31.60 -16.05
N THR A 588 -25.73 -31.78 -14.81
CA THR A 588 -26.75 -32.76 -14.32
C THR A 588 -26.33 -34.04 -13.56
N LEU A 589 -27.05 -34.28 -12.44
CA LEU A 589 -27.35 -35.55 -11.71
C LEU A 589 -26.17 -36.39 -11.14
N GLY A 590 -26.29 -37.12 -10.02
CA GLY A 590 -27.35 -37.20 -8.99
C GLY A 590 -27.14 -38.38 -8.01
N GLY A 591 -27.58 -38.24 -6.74
CA GLY A 591 -27.56 -39.29 -5.67
C GLY A 591 -26.18 -39.65 -5.07
N GLU A 592 -26.05 -40.39 -3.96
CA GLU A 592 -27.02 -40.78 -2.91
C GLU A 592 -26.27 -41.43 -1.70
N SER A 593 -26.73 -41.26 -0.45
CA SER A 593 -26.31 -42.01 0.79
C SER A 593 -24.82 -41.93 1.27
N SER A 594 -24.47 -42.12 2.55
CA SER A 594 -25.25 -42.32 3.79
C SER A 594 -24.42 -42.06 5.07
N SER A 595 -25.02 -41.36 6.05
CA SER A 595 -24.96 -41.57 7.52
C SER A 595 -23.60 -41.57 8.32
N PRO A 596 -23.64 -41.43 9.67
CA PRO A 596 -22.61 -40.68 10.39
C PRO A 596 -21.70 -41.48 11.35
N HIS A 597 -20.57 -40.88 11.73
CA HIS A 597 -19.78 -41.26 12.91
C HIS A 597 -19.28 -40.04 13.69
N SER A 598 -19.21 -40.19 15.02
CA SER A 598 -18.76 -39.17 15.98
C SER A 598 -17.26 -38.85 15.85
N PRO A 599 -16.82 -37.64 16.22
CA PRO A 599 -15.40 -37.28 16.18
C PRO A 599 -14.60 -38.05 17.24
N VAL A 600 -13.60 -38.80 16.80
CA VAL A 600 -12.59 -39.41 17.68
C VAL A 600 -11.59 -38.35 18.12
N SER A 601 -11.26 -38.31 19.41
CA SER A 601 -10.30 -37.37 20.00
C SER A 601 -8.88 -37.62 19.50
N VAL A 602 -8.36 -36.72 18.69
CA VAL A 602 -6.94 -36.69 18.29
C VAL A 602 -6.13 -36.02 19.42
N PRO A 603 -5.00 -36.60 19.88
CA PRO A 603 -4.19 -35.97 20.92
C PRO A 603 -3.55 -34.68 20.40
N VAL A 604 -3.99 -33.53 20.93
CA VAL A 604 -3.49 -32.21 20.52
C VAL A 604 -2.11 -31.97 21.17
N ALA A 605 -1.07 -31.83 20.35
CA ALA A 605 0.30 -31.63 20.82
C ALA A 605 0.45 -30.42 21.75
N GLU A 606 1.25 -30.56 22.81
CA GLU A 606 1.52 -29.49 23.78
C GLU A 606 2.04 -28.22 23.08
N LEU A 607 1.53 -27.06 23.49
CA LEU A 607 2.00 -25.75 23.01
C LEU A 607 2.96 -25.14 24.02
N ARG A 608 4.14 -24.71 23.58
CA ARG A 608 5.11 -23.99 24.43
C ARG A 608 5.28 -22.56 23.93
N LEU A 609 5.15 -21.59 24.84
CA LEU A 609 5.21 -20.15 24.60
C LEU A 609 6.28 -19.54 25.51
N VAL A 610 7.02 -18.56 24.99
CA VAL A 610 8.06 -17.82 25.74
C VAL A 610 7.73 -16.33 25.63
N LEU A 611 7.64 -15.63 26.76
CA LEU A 611 7.22 -14.23 26.83
C LEU A 611 8.44 -13.31 26.96
N LEU A 612 8.76 -12.61 25.87
CA LEU A 612 9.91 -11.72 25.77
C LEU A 612 9.49 -10.24 25.82
N GLY A 613 10.34 -9.39 26.40
CA GLY A 613 10.07 -7.95 26.51
C GLY A 613 10.66 -7.31 27.78
N ARG A 614 10.60 -5.97 27.82
CA ARG A 614 11.21 -5.12 28.85
C ARG A 614 10.57 -5.29 30.23
N THR A 615 11.30 -4.90 31.28
CA THR A 615 10.75 -4.79 32.65
C THR A 615 9.52 -3.90 32.63
N GLY A 616 8.44 -4.35 33.30
CA GLY A 616 7.18 -3.60 33.37
C GLY A 616 6.25 -3.75 32.15
N SER A 617 6.64 -4.44 31.06
CA SER A 617 5.78 -4.62 29.87
C SER A 617 4.65 -5.65 30.05
N GLY A 618 4.22 -5.93 31.28
CA GLY A 618 3.08 -6.81 31.60
C GLY A 618 3.26 -8.31 31.31
N LYS A 619 4.49 -8.79 31.03
CA LYS A 619 4.74 -10.19 30.58
C LYS A 619 4.09 -11.26 31.47
N SER A 620 4.40 -11.23 32.77
CA SER A 620 3.88 -12.18 33.76
C SER A 620 2.36 -12.11 33.89
N ALA A 621 1.77 -10.91 33.78
CA ALA A 621 0.32 -10.72 33.77
C ALA A 621 -0.32 -11.31 32.50
N ALA A 622 0.29 -11.09 31.33
CA ALA A 622 -0.16 -11.72 30.08
C ALA A 622 -0.05 -13.25 30.14
N GLY A 623 0.99 -13.80 30.78
CA GLY A 623 1.12 -15.24 31.03
C GLY A 623 0.01 -15.81 31.91
N ASN A 624 -0.33 -15.12 33.01
CA ASN A 624 -1.46 -15.49 33.86
C ASN A 624 -2.81 -15.43 33.12
N THR A 625 -3.01 -14.42 32.25
CA THR A 625 -4.18 -14.29 31.38
C THR A 625 -4.27 -15.42 30.35
N ILE A 626 -3.16 -15.76 29.68
CA ILE A 626 -3.09 -16.88 28.71
C ILE A 626 -3.46 -18.19 29.39
N LEU A 627 -2.97 -18.43 30.60
CA LEU A 627 -3.28 -19.62 31.40
C LEU A 627 -4.64 -19.53 32.14
N SER A 628 -5.45 -18.51 31.87
CA SER A 628 -6.81 -18.31 32.42
C SER A 628 -6.88 -18.39 33.95
N ARG A 629 -5.82 -17.92 34.64
CA ARG A 629 -5.67 -18.05 36.09
C ARG A 629 -6.17 -16.80 36.81
N GLU A 630 -7.49 -16.69 36.92
CA GLU A 630 -8.16 -15.56 37.59
C GLU A 630 -7.80 -15.48 39.09
N GLU A 631 -7.75 -14.25 39.63
CA GLU A 631 -7.05 -13.96 40.87
C GLU A 631 -7.73 -14.53 42.13
N ARG A 632 -6.96 -15.27 42.95
CA ARG A 632 -7.39 -15.77 44.26
C ARG A 632 -7.36 -14.65 45.32
N ASN A 633 -8.17 -13.61 45.13
CA ASN A 633 -8.15 -12.41 45.95
C ASN A 633 -8.75 -12.60 47.35
N GLN A 634 -7.90 -12.95 48.33
CA GLN A 634 -7.99 -12.45 49.72
C GLN A 634 -6.71 -12.70 50.53
N ALA A 635 -6.42 -11.76 51.45
CA ALA A 635 -5.41 -11.85 52.52
C ALA A 635 -3.91 -11.77 52.15
N ALA A 636 -3.50 -10.68 51.49
CA ALA A 636 -2.21 -10.03 51.75
C ALA A 636 -2.35 -8.50 51.58
N THR A 637 -1.67 -7.70 52.41
CA THR A 637 -1.77 -6.22 52.39
C THR A 637 -0.43 -5.61 51.98
N SER A 638 -0.47 -4.49 51.27
CA SER A 638 0.65 -3.57 50.96
C SER A 638 1.62 -3.97 49.83
N THR A 639 2.24 -2.92 49.25
CA THR A 639 3.39 -2.95 48.34
C THR A 639 3.24 -3.74 47.02
N ALA A 640 2.42 -3.19 46.11
CA ALA A 640 2.57 -3.43 44.67
C ALA A 640 3.81 -2.68 44.11
N THR A 641 5.01 -3.03 44.58
CA THR A 641 6.28 -2.58 44.00
C THR A 641 6.67 -3.47 42.83
N SER A 642 7.14 -2.87 41.73
CA SER A 642 7.46 -3.54 40.47
C SER A 642 8.54 -4.62 40.61
N THR A 643 8.14 -5.87 40.84
CA THR A 643 9.04 -7.03 40.87
C THR A 643 9.53 -7.35 39.46
N SER A 644 10.76 -6.95 39.15
CA SER A 644 11.46 -7.41 37.95
C SER A 644 11.77 -8.91 38.09
N THR A 645 11.17 -9.73 37.23
CA THR A 645 11.49 -11.16 37.10
C THR A 645 13.01 -11.31 36.85
N GLN A 646 13.75 -12.01 37.73
CA GLN A 646 15.22 -12.12 37.63
C GLN A 646 15.73 -13.47 37.09
N GLN A 647 14.86 -14.47 36.99
CA GLN A 647 15.17 -15.79 36.43
C GLN A 647 13.97 -16.29 35.62
N SER A 648 14.18 -17.21 34.68
CA SER A 648 13.11 -17.68 33.81
C SER A 648 12.15 -18.66 34.53
N GLU A 649 10.85 -18.38 34.55
CA GLU A 649 9.83 -19.19 35.25
C GLU A 649 8.86 -19.84 34.26
N SER A 650 8.71 -21.17 34.33
CA SER A 650 7.82 -21.94 33.44
C SER A 650 6.58 -22.47 34.17
N THR A 651 5.40 -22.03 33.73
CA THR A 651 4.10 -22.46 34.26
C THR A 651 3.28 -23.19 33.19
N GLN A 652 2.55 -24.24 33.58
CA GLN A 652 1.73 -25.04 32.67
C GLN A 652 0.26 -25.05 33.11
N GLY A 653 -0.64 -25.04 32.13
CA GLY A 653 -2.10 -25.15 32.31
C GLY A 653 -2.79 -25.74 31.08
N GLU A 654 -4.12 -25.84 31.13
CA GLU A 654 -4.93 -26.31 30.02
C GLU A 654 -5.84 -25.18 29.53
N VAL A 655 -5.79 -24.90 28.23
CA VAL A 655 -6.52 -23.78 27.59
C VAL A 655 -7.26 -24.34 26.38
N ALA A 656 -8.59 -24.22 26.37
CA ALA A 656 -9.47 -24.73 25.31
C ALA A 656 -9.22 -26.20 24.90
N GLY A 657 -8.96 -27.08 25.88
CA GLY A 657 -8.69 -28.50 25.63
C GLY A 657 -7.27 -28.82 25.16
N ARG A 658 -6.34 -27.87 25.24
CA ARG A 658 -4.93 -28.03 24.87
C ARG A 658 -4.00 -27.73 26.05
N LYS A 659 -3.01 -28.58 26.25
CA LYS A 659 -1.92 -28.39 27.22
C LYS A 659 -1.00 -27.24 26.74
N VAL A 660 -0.88 -26.18 27.53
CA VAL A 660 -0.08 -24.98 27.22
C VAL A 660 0.94 -24.72 28.33
N THR A 661 2.19 -24.53 27.94
CA THR A 661 3.30 -24.14 28.81
C THR A 661 3.72 -22.72 28.46
N VAL A 662 3.75 -21.82 29.43
CA VAL A 662 4.18 -20.43 29.28
C VAL A 662 5.44 -20.22 30.11
N VAL A 663 6.49 -19.69 29.49
CA VAL A 663 7.74 -19.29 30.16
C VAL A 663 7.82 -17.77 30.21
N ASP A 664 7.77 -17.17 31.40
CA ASP A 664 8.11 -15.76 31.60
C ASP A 664 9.63 -15.62 31.73
N THR A 665 10.21 -14.59 31.12
CA THR A 665 11.68 -14.40 31.11
C THR A 665 12.09 -13.10 31.81
N PRO A 666 13.32 -13.03 32.36
CA PRO A 666 13.91 -11.76 32.77
C PRO A 666 14.04 -10.77 31.60
N ASP A 667 14.28 -9.51 31.91
CA ASP A 667 14.43 -8.44 30.92
C ASP A 667 15.81 -8.47 30.24
N TRP A 668 15.87 -9.13 29.09
CA TRP A 668 17.06 -9.24 28.25
C TRP A 668 17.55 -7.90 27.64
N PHE A 669 16.81 -6.80 27.81
CA PHE A 669 17.12 -5.49 27.23
C PHE A 669 17.50 -4.42 28.27
N SER A 670 17.63 -4.79 29.55
CA SER A 670 18.04 -3.88 30.62
C SER A 670 19.56 -3.61 30.58
N PRO A 671 20.02 -2.34 30.52
CA PRO A 671 21.43 -1.97 30.27
C PRO A 671 22.37 -2.13 31.48
N GLY A 672 22.16 -3.13 32.31
CA GLY A 672 22.92 -3.41 33.54
C GLY A 672 23.26 -4.88 33.79
N LEU A 673 22.94 -5.78 32.85
CA LEU A 673 23.26 -7.20 32.96
C LEU A 673 24.59 -7.52 32.26
N SER A 674 25.58 -7.99 33.01
CA SER A 674 26.84 -8.50 32.47
C SER A 674 26.65 -9.86 31.78
N LEU A 675 27.43 -10.13 30.74
CA LEU A 675 27.31 -11.35 29.92
C LEU A 675 27.47 -12.64 30.74
N GLU A 676 28.30 -12.62 31.79
CA GLU A 676 28.43 -13.68 32.80
C GLU A 676 27.08 -14.13 33.38
N LYS A 677 26.15 -13.20 33.61
CA LYS A 677 24.86 -13.48 34.24
C LYS A 677 23.84 -14.09 33.28
N LEU A 678 23.95 -13.82 31.98
CA LEU A 678 23.15 -14.50 30.95
C LEU A 678 23.52 -15.98 30.79
N ARG A 679 24.73 -16.37 31.20
CA ARG A 679 25.25 -17.75 31.08
C ARG A 679 24.97 -18.64 32.30
N GLN A 680 24.28 -18.13 33.32
CA GLN A 680 23.86 -18.94 34.48
C GLN A 680 22.42 -19.48 34.36
N ASP A 681 21.64 -18.99 33.39
CA ASP A 681 20.29 -19.50 33.04
C ASP A 681 20.35 -20.64 31.98
N ASP A 682 21.54 -21.18 31.68
CA ASP A 682 21.69 -22.41 30.87
C ASP A 682 21.17 -23.61 31.68
N PRO A 683 20.07 -24.29 31.27
CA PRO A 683 19.44 -25.32 32.09
C PRO A 683 20.31 -26.58 32.15
N THR A 684 20.74 -26.97 33.36
CA THR A 684 21.52 -28.20 33.56
C THR A 684 20.76 -29.42 33.01
N PRO A 685 21.44 -30.36 32.31
CA PRO A 685 20.77 -31.43 31.56
C PRO A 685 19.83 -32.34 32.37
N SER A 686 19.93 -32.35 33.70
CA SER A 686 19.08 -33.10 34.63
C SER A 686 17.59 -32.74 34.61
N SER A 687 17.23 -31.53 34.14
CA SER A 687 15.84 -31.05 34.10
C SER A 687 15.01 -31.60 32.92
N TRP A 688 15.65 -32.20 31.91
CA TRP A 688 14.99 -32.69 30.68
C TRP A 688 14.37 -34.10 30.83
N SER A 689 14.07 -34.53 32.05
CA SER A 689 13.64 -35.90 32.37
C SER A 689 12.14 -36.19 32.21
N TYR A 690 11.33 -35.18 31.88
CA TYR A 690 9.92 -35.33 31.49
C TYR A 690 9.56 -34.39 30.32
N LEU A 691 9.56 -34.94 29.10
CA LEU A 691 9.10 -34.29 27.87
C LEU A 691 8.47 -35.34 26.95
#